data_AF-A0A8C3TMM3-F1
#
_entry.id   AF-A0A8C3TMM3-F1
#
_cell.length_a   1.000
_cell.length_b   1.000
_cell.length_c   1.000
_cell.angle_alpha   90.00
_cell.angle_beta   90.00
_cell.angle_gamma   90.00
#
_symmetry.space_group_name_H-M   'P 1'
#
loop_
_entity.id
_entity.type
_entity.pdbx_description
1 polymer ?
#
loop_
_entity_poly.entity_id
_entity_poly.type
_entity_poly.pdbx_seq_one_letter_code
_entity_poly.pdbx_strand_id
1 'polypeptide(L)'
;MLAVKCSFVLCNNILIPFRPASFPQLLLNHQDAFQAGSIYPDAFYSPICKRGMFHEVSEDTHWSPFLKTSIEYIRRNYPQPWNEATEKLVAFLFGIASHIVADVSWHSLGIDQGFLKAMGEVIFGHWAMWSFFILSSSGGDVVSQFELDFSYLASSWYVPVKDLAAIYKEFYGKDIITESTIAECTYMLFFELHGERLLVGKLFPTFASKSPFLVEKFHEYFLGGVDDMAFWTNNIFELTSHMLENGTSYNLYFNHCHVPLLFLFQKSLHLINHAFKTNVWRALGATHQKPSKRISKPAASYFVTSPYARLGWALISADLNQDGYEDLVAGAPGYSTMGHVQIGRVYVVYGNQSGLPPGDMDLDGKADQVLQGHQPSGRFGSALAVLDFNDDGVPDLAIGAPSVGSQFLTYKGAVYVYFGSEGRGLAPQPNITITCQYSYCNFGWSLLAADVDGNGNADLVVGSPYAPGGGKQRGFVVAFYSHFNRSDKGLLSVQDANWLMEGEENYAWFGFSLASCQLENMTLLLIGSPTWKTCSRLDLQLFRKQSVGKVYGYNPPSTEPWFEITGEKEMGRMGLSLASGVLSVAGNKRKVLVVGAPTADSSSRILFMSSVLHQAGLAMVYDLSNSTKPSLLSTFSGDRRFSRFGGDIYLSDLDSDGLDEIIVASPLRTNGVTSILSGGAAGRVYIYNGRQTSSGNVTGHCTSWTSPCPEDWVSICWVEAGPRKPGGGGPAGLQCRIYRVEAGPQGCSGRGGAGLRGHGSQVEAGLQPATAWGEPAADPH
;
A
#
# COMPACT_ATOMS: atom_id res chain seq x y z
N MET A 1 -19.67 -5.54 11.15
CA MET A 1 -19.55 -4.12 10.73
C MET A 1 -19.16 -3.91 9.26
N LEU A 2 -18.24 -4.70 8.72
CA LEU A 2 -17.54 -4.51 7.45
C LEU A 2 -18.45 -4.06 6.30
N ALA A 3 -19.60 -4.71 6.08
CA ALA A 3 -20.54 -4.40 5.00
C ALA A 3 -21.05 -2.94 5.00
N VAL A 4 -21.27 -2.30 6.17
CA VAL A 4 -21.61 -0.86 6.24
C VAL A 4 -20.44 0.00 5.78
N LYS A 5 -19.20 -0.38 6.12
CA LYS A 5 -18.01 0.35 5.69
C LYS A 5 -17.79 0.18 4.20
N CYS A 6 -17.98 -1.03 3.69
CA CYS A 6 -18.01 -1.30 2.26
C CYS A 6 -18.98 -0.33 1.60
N SER A 7 -20.25 -0.41 2.01
CA SER A 7 -21.40 0.35 1.51
C SER A 7 -21.28 1.87 1.64
N PHE A 8 -20.73 2.41 2.74
CA PHE A 8 -20.57 3.86 2.90
C PHE A 8 -19.31 4.39 2.24
N VAL A 9 -18.22 3.61 2.21
CA VAL A 9 -17.11 3.94 1.32
C VAL A 9 -17.67 4.21 -0.07
N LEU A 10 -18.77 3.59 -0.52
CA LEU A 10 -19.40 3.82 -1.84
C LEU A 10 -20.07 5.18 -2.09
N CYS A 11 -20.96 5.59 -1.19
CA CYS A 11 -22.11 6.43 -1.58
C CYS A 11 -21.78 7.92 -1.60
N ASN A 12 -20.86 8.27 -2.51
CA ASN A 12 -19.82 9.26 -2.37
C ASN A 12 -18.99 9.32 -3.71
N ASN A 13 -17.74 9.83 -3.78
CA ASN A 13 -16.88 9.95 -4.99
C ASN A 13 -16.96 8.85 -6.09
N ILE A 14 -16.88 7.53 -5.82
CA ILE A 14 -16.99 6.50 -6.92
C ILE A 14 -18.45 6.19 -7.32
N LEU A 15 -19.41 6.96 -6.78
CA LEU A 15 -20.50 7.50 -7.60
C LEU A 15 -19.97 8.53 -8.61
N ILE A 16 -18.97 8.19 -9.43
CA ILE A 16 -18.64 8.97 -10.62
C ILE A 16 -19.88 8.87 -11.53
N PRO A 17 -20.50 9.99 -11.96
CA PRO A 17 -21.93 10.02 -12.27
C PRO A 17 -22.48 8.93 -13.21
N PHE A 18 -23.45 8.19 -12.66
CA PHE A 18 -24.36 7.35 -13.43
C PHE A 18 -25.11 8.22 -14.45
N ARG A 19 -25.21 7.77 -15.71
CA ARG A 19 -26.19 8.31 -16.66
C ARG A 19 -27.50 7.50 -16.55
N PRO A 20 -28.68 8.11 -16.35
CA PRO A 20 -28.97 9.54 -16.19
C PRO A 20 -29.30 9.96 -14.73
N ALA A 21 -28.30 10.45 -13.99
CA ALA A 21 -28.40 11.42 -12.89
C ALA A 21 -29.23 11.11 -11.62
N SER A 22 -30.03 10.04 -11.56
CA SER A 22 -30.97 9.76 -10.46
C SER A 22 -30.35 9.01 -9.27
N PHE A 23 -29.98 7.74 -9.48
CA PHE A 23 -29.56 6.82 -8.43
C PHE A 23 -28.41 7.30 -7.51
N PRO A 24 -27.28 7.85 -8.00
CA PRO A 24 -26.21 8.26 -7.10
C PRO A 24 -26.63 9.40 -6.15
N GLN A 25 -27.43 10.35 -6.64
CA GLN A 25 -27.96 11.44 -5.82
C GLN A 25 -29.02 10.91 -4.82
N LEU A 26 -29.83 9.93 -5.23
CA LEU A 26 -30.78 9.23 -4.37
C LEU A 26 -30.07 8.53 -3.19
N LEU A 27 -28.93 7.86 -3.42
CA LEU A 27 -28.14 7.23 -2.34
C LEU A 27 -27.46 8.26 -1.42
N LEU A 28 -27.00 9.39 -1.96
CA LEU A 28 -26.46 10.52 -1.18
C LEU A 28 -27.54 11.20 -0.32
N ASN A 29 -28.78 11.31 -0.82
CA ASN A 29 -29.90 11.92 -0.10
C ASN A 29 -30.43 11.01 1.03
N HIS A 30 -30.44 9.69 0.81
CA HIS A 30 -31.12 8.71 1.66
C HIS A 30 -30.15 7.75 2.37
N GLN A 31 -29.07 8.31 2.93
CA GLN A 31 -28.07 7.54 3.67
C GLN A 31 -28.64 6.83 4.92
N ASP A 32 -29.73 7.33 5.50
CA ASP A 32 -30.46 6.71 6.62
C ASP A 32 -31.09 5.36 6.24
N ALA A 33 -31.59 5.24 5.01
CA ALA A 33 -32.13 3.99 4.47
C ALA A 33 -31.03 3.10 3.89
N PHE A 34 -30.09 3.68 3.16
CA PHE A 34 -28.99 2.94 2.54
C PHE A 34 -28.06 2.26 3.58
N GLN A 35 -27.66 2.97 4.64
CA GLN A 35 -26.85 2.38 5.71
C GLN A 35 -27.61 1.26 6.45
N ALA A 36 -28.91 1.41 6.67
CA ALA A 36 -29.74 0.37 7.27
C ALA A 36 -29.79 -0.90 6.41
N GLY A 37 -29.99 -0.74 5.09
CA GLY A 37 -29.95 -1.85 4.13
C GLY A 37 -28.60 -2.58 4.10
N SER A 38 -27.50 -1.86 4.31
CA SER A 38 -26.13 -2.41 4.22
C SER A 38 -25.70 -3.42 5.29
N ILE A 39 -26.52 -3.64 6.32
CA ILE A 39 -26.42 -4.77 7.25
C ILE A 39 -27.77 -5.45 7.50
N TYR A 40 -28.83 -5.03 6.82
CA TYR A 40 -30.14 -5.64 6.99
C TYR A 40 -30.14 -7.19 6.82
N PRO A 41 -29.32 -7.79 5.93
CA PRO A 41 -29.21 -9.25 5.86
C PRO A 41 -28.75 -9.92 7.16
N ASP A 42 -27.96 -9.26 8.02
CA ASP A 42 -27.52 -9.78 9.33
C ASP A 42 -28.64 -9.87 10.38
N ALA A 43 -29.77 -9.17 10.18
CA ALA A 43 -30.70 -8.78 11.24
C ALA A 43 -31.32 -9.94 12.04
N PHE A 44 -31.35 -11.16 11.50
CA PHE A 44 -31.99 -12.32 12.12
C PHE A 44 -30.99 -13.37 12.65
N TYR A 45 -29.69 -13.13 12.53
CA TYR A 45 -28.65 -14.00 13.08
C TYR A 45 -28.49 -13.90 14.61
N SER A 46 -28.68 -12.69 15.18
CA SER A 46 -28.43 -12.45 16.61
C SER A 46 -29.30 -13.38 17.48
N PRO A 47 -28.72 -14.17 18.41
CA PRO A 47 -29.50 -14.96 19.37
C PRO A 47 -30.42 -14.12 20.27
N ILE A 48 -30.25 -12.80 20.28
CA ILE A 48 -31.12 -11.85 20.99
C ILE A 48 -32.38 -11.54 20.15
N CYS A 49 -32.26 -11.45 18.81
CA CYS A 49 -33.40 -11.40 17.89
C CYS A 49 -34.16 -12.74 17.93
N LYS A 50 -35.29 -12.80 18.65
CA LYS A 50 -36.22 -13.95 18.68
C LYS A 50 -35.54 -15.33 18.84
N ARG A 51 -34.40 -15.42 19.54
CA ARG A 51 -33.59 -16.65 19.70
C ARG A 51 -33.00 -17.22 18.39
N GLY A 52 -32.74 -16.39 17.37
CA GLY A 52 -32.21 -16.82 16.07
C GLY A 52 -33.21 -17.62 15.22
N MET A 53 -34.51 -17.61 15.56
CA MET A 53 -35.55 -18.40 14.87
C MET A 53 -35.71 -18.09 13.38
N PHE A 54 -35.15 -16.98 12.90
CA PHE A 54 -35.27 -16.52 11.51
C PHE A 54 -33.92 -16.49 10.78
N HIS A 55 -32.94 -17.29 11.23
CA HIS A 55 -31.61 -17.46 10.61
C HIS A 55 -31.69 -17.68 9.09
N GLU A 56 -32.55 -18.59 8.62
CA GLU A 56 -32.78 -18.86 7.18
C GLU A 56 -33.29 -17.62 6.41
N VAL A 57 -34.02 -16.71 7.07
CA VAL A 57 -34.49 -15.45 6.45
C VAL A 57 -33.34 -14.46 6.30
N SER A 58 -32.38 -14.46 7.25
CA SER A 58 -31.10 -13.77 7.06
C SER A 58 -30.34 -14.37 5.88
N GLU A 59 -30.09 -15.69 5.88
CA GLU A 59 -29.40 -16.40 4.79
C GLU A 59 -29.99 -16.05 3.41
N ASP A 60 -31.28 -16.28 3.17
CA ASP A 60 -31.93 -15.98 1.88
C ASP A 60 -31.79 -14.50 1.44
N THR A 61 -31.73 -13.56 2.39
CA THR A 61 -31.55 -12.13 2.11
C THR A 61 -30.14 -11.81 1.57
N HIS A 62 -29.14 -12.68 1.80
CA HIS A 62 -27.79 -12.55 1.22
C HIS A 62 -27.71 -13.00 -0.25
N TRP A 63 -28.79 -13.51 -0.86
CA TRP A 63 -28.73 -14.11 -2.19
C TRP A 63 -29.52 -13.34 -3.26
N SER A 64 -29.02 -13.44 -4.50
CA SER A 64 -29.62 -12.76 -5.67
C SER A 64 -31.10 -13.06 -5.95
N PRO A 65 -31.71 -14.21 -5.57
CA PRO A 65 -33.16 -14.41 -5.68
C PRO A 65 -34.00 -13.42 -4.85
N PHE A 66 -33.55 -13.05 -3.64
CA PHE A 66 -34.24 -12.06 -2.81
C PHE A 66 -34.15 -10.66 -3.44
N LEU A 67 -32.95 -10.26 -3.90
CA LEU A 67 -32.74 -9.01 -4.64
C LEU A 67 -33.62 -8.94 -5.91
N LYS A 68 -33.70 -10.03 -6.68
CA LYS A 68 -34.57 -10.13 -7.87
C LYS A 68 -36.04 -9.90 -7.51
N THR A 69 -36.54 -10.60 -6.49
CA THR A 69 -37.95 -10.49 -6.03
C THR A 69 -38.24 -9.07 -5.52
N SER A 70 -37.30 -8.46 -4.80
CA SER A 70 -37.41 -7.08 -4.33
C SER A 70 -37.54 -6.08 -5.49
N ILE A 71 -36.76 -6.24 -6.57
CA ILE A 71 -36.85 -5.40 -7.77
C ILE A 71 -38.18 -5.63 -8.49
N GLU A 72 -38.62 -6.88 -8.65
CA GLU A 72 -39.90 -7.22 -9.29
C GLU A 72 -41.12 -6.72 -8.50
N TYR A 73 -41.02 -6.67 -7.17
CA TYR A 73 -41.99 -6.04 -6.28
C TYR A 73 -42.00 -4.51 -6.46
N ILE A 74 -40.83 -3.83 -6.42
CA ILE A 74 -40.76 -2.37 -6.56
C ILE A 74 -41.32 -1.92 -7.91
N ARG A 75 -40.90 -2.53 -9.02
CA ARG A 75 -41.35 -2.15 -10.37
C ARG A 75 -42.84 -2.34 -10.60
N ARG A 76 -43.48 -3.26 -9.86
CA ARG A 76 -44.90 -3.59 -9.98
C ARG A 76 -45.79 -2.68 -9.13
N ASN A 77 -45.34 -2.33 -7.93
CA ASN A 77 -46.13 -1.56 -6.97
C ASN A 77 -45.82 -0.04 -7.01
N TYR A 78 -44.63 0.34 -7.46
CA TYR A 78 -44.15 1.73 -7.47
C TYR A 78 -43.58 2.15 -8.83
N PRO A 79 -44.44 2.48 -9.82
CA PRO A 79 -44.00 3.13 -11.05
C PRO A 79 -43.37 4.51 -10.77
N GLN A 80 -42.47 4.95 -11.66
CA GLN A 80 -41.85 6.28 -11.57
C GLN A 80 -42.82 7.39 -12.03
N PRO A 81 -42.67 8.65 -11.55
CA PRO A 81 -41.68 9.12 -10.58
C PRO A 81 -41.98 8.63 -9.15
N TRP A 82 -40.92 8.39 -8.39
CA TRP A 82 -41.02 7.89 -7.02
C TRP A 82 -41.28 9.04 -6.01
N ASN A 83 -41.80 8.68 -4.83
CA ASN A 83 -41.87 9.56 -3.66
C ASN A 83 -40.76 9.21 -2.66
N GLU A 84 -40.52 10.06 -1.66
CA GLU A 84 -39.43 9.88 -0.66
C GLU A 84 -39.39 8.48 -0.02
N ALA A 85 -40.54 7.90 0.34
CA ALA A 85 -40.59 6.56 0.95
C ALA A 85 -40.19 5.46 -0.05
N THR A 86 -40.60 5.58 -1.32
CA THR A 86 -40.15 4.69 -2.39
C THR A 86 -38.67 4.89 -2.72
N GLU A 87 -38.17 6.12 -2.75
CA GLU A 87 -36.74 6.40 -2.91
C GLU A 87 -35.91 5.79 -1.78
N LYS A 88 -36.40 5.86 -0.53
CA LYS A 88 -35.77 5.21 0.62
C LYS A 88 -35.84 3.68 0.55
N LEU A 89 -36.93 3.09 0.08
CA LEU A 89 -37.01 1.65 -0.20
C LEU A 89 -35.97 1.23 -1.27
N VAL A 90 -35.80 2.03 -2.33
CA VAL A 90 -34.76 1.80 -3.34
C VAL A 90 -33.36 1.94 -2.72
N ALA A 91 -33.09 3.01 -1.97
CA ALA A 91 -31.81 3.20 -1.28
C ALA A 91 -31.47 2.04 -0.32
N PHE A 92 -32.45 1.57 0.43
CA PHE A 92 -32.33 0.39 1.29
C PHE A 92 -31.98 -0.88 0.49
N LEU A 93 -32.59 -1.08 -0.68
CA LEU A 93 -32.29 -2.21 -1.55
C LEU A 93 -30.90 -2.13 -2.19
N PHE A 94 -30.41 -0.94 -2.54
CA PHE A 94 -29.01 -0.74 -2.90
C PHE A 94 -28.08 -1.07 -1.72
N GLY A 95 -28.47 -0.76 -0.48
CA GLY A 95 -27.78 -1.19 0.73
C GLY A 95 -27.68 -2.71 0.84
N ILE A 96 -28.80 -3.43 0.67
CA ILE A 96 -28.78 -4.92 0.63
C ILE A 96 -27.88 -5.42 -0.50
N ALA A 97 -27.99 -4.82 -1.69
CA ALA A 97 -27.14 -5.18 -2.82
C ALA A 97 -25.65 -4.99 -2.51
N SER A 98 -25.28 -3.95 -1.76
CA SER A 98 -23.93 -3.71 -1.22
C SER A 98 -23.61 -4.42 0.10
N HIS A 99 -24.50 -5.28 0.60
CA HIS A 99 -24.21 -6.26 1.64
C HIS A 99 -23.90 -7.64 1.05
N ILE A 100 -24.78 -8.16 0.16
CA ILE A 100 -24.61 -9.44 -0.58
C ILE A 100 -23.17 -9.59 -1.07
N VAL A 101 -22.73 -8.49 -1.67
CA VAL A 101 -21.38 -7.99 -1.92
C VAL A 101 -20.29 -8.33 -0.87
N ALA A 102 -20.36 -7.77 0.32
CA ALA A 102 -19.21 -7.71 1.23
C ALA A 102 -18.94 -9.10 1.81
N ASP A 103 -20.02 -9.82 2.09
CA ASP A 103 -20.01 -11.21 2.49
C ASP A 103 -19.16 -12.07 1.53
N VAL A 104 -19.47 -12.09 0.22
CA VAL A 104 -18.76 -12.92 -0.77
C VAL A 104 -17.26 -12.81 -0.67
N SER A 105 -16.78 -11.58 -0.81
CA SER A 105 -15.40 -11.33 -1.19
C SER A 105 -14.53 -11.45 0.06
N TRP A 106 -15.10 -11.14 1.22
CA TRP A 106 -14.54 -11.49 2.52
C TRP A 106 -14.51 -13.01 2.73
N HIS A 107 -15.67 -13.67 2.75
CA HIS A 107 -15.83 -15.11 3.02
C HIS A 107 -15.29 -16.03 1.91
N SER A 108 -14.86 -15.45 0.78
CA SER A 108 -14.30 -16.14 -0.38
C SER A 108 -15.27 -17.18 -0.97
N LEU A 109 -16.57 -16.88 -0.97
CA LEU A 109 -17.63 -17.81 -1.34
C LEU A 109 -17.56 -18.19 -2.82
N GLY A 110 -17.23 -19.45 -3.10
CA GLY A 110 -16.95 -19.93 -4.46
C GLY A 110 -15.64 -19.41 -5.08
N ILE A 111 -14.87 -18.59 -4.34
CA ILE A 111 -13.66 -17.92 -4.80
C ILE A 111 -12.43 -18.68 -4.25
N ASP A 112 -11.70 -19.36 -5.12
CA ASP A 112 -10.44 -19.98 -4.71
C ASP A 112 -9.35 -18.92 -4.52
N GLN A 113 -8.53 -19.10 -3.47
CA GLN A 113 -7.47 -18.17 -3.06
C GLN A 113 -7.93 -16.76 -2.62
N GLY A 114 -9.22 -16.55 -2.31
CA GLY A 114 -9.73 -15.28 -1.76
C GLY A 114 -9.21 -14.92 -0.37
N PHE A 115 -9.47 -13.68 0.07
CA PHE A 115 -8.82 -13.02 1.21
C PHE A 115 -8.71 -13.87 2.47
N LEU A 116 -9.84 -14.32 3.02
CA LEU A 116 -9.83 -15.12 4.24
C LEU A 116 -9.17 -16.48 4.01
N LYS A 117 -9.33 -17.11 2.84
CA LYS A 117 -8.67 -18.38 2.53
C LYS A 117 -7.15 -18.24 2.52
N ALA A 118 -6.63 -17.19 1.89
CA ALA A 118 -5.20 -16.89 1.88
C ALA A 118 -4.67 -16.50 3.26
N MET A 119 -5.42 -15.71 4.04
CA MET A 119 -5.09 -15.40 5.44
C MET A 119 -4.95 -16.69 6.28
N GLY A 120 -5.90 -17.62 6.12
CA GLY A 120 -5.90 -18.90 6.81
C GLY A 120 -4.66 -19.72 6.51
N GLU A 121 -4.27 -19.81 5.23
CA GLU A 121 -3.10 -20.60 4.81
C GLU A 121 -1.77 -19.94 5.14
N VAL A 122 -1.67 -18.60 5.14
CA VAL A 122 -0.44 -17.88 5.49
C VAL A 122 -0.16 -17.91 6.99
N ILE A 123 -1.19 -17.76 7.85
CA ILE A 123 -1.02 -17.69 9.31
C ILE A 123 -1.04 -19.07 9.98
N PHE A 124 -1.99 -19.94 9.59
CA PHE A 124 -2.30 -21.15 10.36
C PHE A 124 -1.88 -22.45 9.68
N GLY A 125 -1.79 -22.47 8.34
CA GLY A 125 -1.45 -23.66 7.55
C GLY A 125 -2.43 -24.82 7.76
N HIS A 126 -3.54 -24.83 7.01
CA HIS A 126 -4.63 -25.81 7.06
C HIS A 126 -5.37 -26.08 8.41
N TRP A 127 -4.80 -25.85 9.60
CA TRP A 127 -5.20 -26.61 10.82
C TRP A 127 -5.80 -25.83 12.02
N ALA A 128 -6.15 -24.53 11.92
CA ALA A 128 -6.62 -23.74 13.08
C ALA A 128 -8.01 -23.07 12.92
N MET A 129 -9.02 -23.83 12.51
CA MET A 129 -10.39 -23.36 12.22
C MET A 129 -11.00 -22.42 13.29
N TRP A 130 -10.83 -22.71 14.58
CA TRP A 130 -11.40 -21.91 15.67
C TRP A 130 -10.73 -20.54 15.87
N SER A 131 -9.40 -20.47 15.75
CA SER A 131 -8.68 -19.19 15.78
C SER A 131 -9.00 -18.37 14.53
N PHE A 132 -9.17 -19.04 13.40
CA PHE A 132 -9.52 -18.46 12.12
C PHE A 132 -10.87 -17.72 12.17
N PHE A 133 -11.95 -18.33 12.65
CA PHE A 133 -13.27 -17.69 12.74
C PHE A 133 -13.28 -16.38 13.57
N ILE A 134 -12.58 -16.35 14.72
CA ILE A 134 -12.52 -15.15 15.56
C ILE A 134 -11.70 -14.04 14.88
N LEU A 135 -10.60 -14.41 14.20
CA LEU A 135 -9.72 -13.45 13.50
C LEU A 135 -10.27 -12.99 12.14
N SER A 136 -11.21 -13.72 11.53
CA SER A 136 -11.83 -13.36 10.26
C SER A 136 -13.06 -12.46 10.43
N SER A 137 -13.98 -12.79 11.33
CA SER A 137 -15.16 -11.98 11.62
C SER A 137 -14.79 -10.77 12.48
N SER A 138 -14.59 -10.96 13.78
CA SER A 138 -14.31 -9.86 14.72
C SER A 138 -13.03 -9.10 14.37
N GLY A 139 -12.04 -9.76 13.76
CA GLY A 139 -10.81 -9.11 13.34
C GLY A 139 -11.02 -8.08 12.23
N GLY A 140 -11.79 -8.40 11.19
CA GLY A 140 -12.09 -7.46 10.10
C GLY A 140 -12.73 -6.18 10.63
N ASP A 141 -13.70 -6.34 11.52
CA ASP A 141 -14.37 -5.20 12.17
C ASP A 141 -13.43 -4.39 13.07
N VAL A 142 -12.54 -5.03 13.84
CA VAL A 142 -11.50 -4.36 14.65
C VAL A 142 -10.55 -3.53 13.79
N VAL A 143 -10.03 -4.07 12.69
CA VAL A 143 -9.10 -3.36 11.80
C VAL A 143 -9.84 -2.23 11.08
N SER A 144 -11.07 -2.47 10.64
CA SER A 144 -11.93 -1.45 10.04
C SER A 144 -12.26 -0.28 10.99
N GLN A 145 -12.34 -0.50 12.31
CA GLN A 145 -12.50 0.55 13.31
C GLN A 145 -11.22 1.36 13.56
N PHE A 146 -10.06 0.85 13.17
CA PHE A 146 -8.77 1.49 13.37
C PHE A 146 -8.31 2.29 12.13
N GLU A 147 -8.51 1.74 10.94
CA GLU A 147 -7.99 2.30 9.68
C GLU A 147 -8.96 3.27 8.98
N LEU A 148 -10.27 3.18 9.30
CA LEU A 148 -11.32 3.95 8.63
C LEU A 148 -12.20 4.68 9.65
N ASP A 149 -12.53 5.94 9.38
CA ASP A 149 -13.48 6.71 10.18
C ASP A 149 -14.87 6.03 10.22
N PHE A 150 -15.68 6.40 11.21
CA PHE A 150 -17.07 6.01 11.43
C PHE A 150 -17.96 7.20 11.81
N SER A 151 -17.45 8.44 11.80
CA SER A 151 -18.19 9.66 12.16
C SER A 151 -19.49 9.85 11.36
N TYR A 152 -19.50 9.40 10.10
CA TYR A 152 -20.58 9.48 9.12
C TYR A 152 -21.80 8.58 9.38
N LEU A 153 -21.73 7.64 10.34
CA LEU A 153 -22.86 6.74 10.57
C LEU A 153 -24.09 7.52 11.04
N ALA A 154 -25.20 7.32 10.36
CA ALA A 154 -26.46 8.01 10.64
C ALA A 154 -26.94 7.72 12.07
N SER A 155 -27.39 8.75 12.77
CA SER A 155 -27.91 8.64 14.15
C SER A 155 -29.30 7.98 14.25
N SER A 156 -29.90 7.64 13.11
CA SER A 156 -31.19 6.99 12.96
C SER A 156 -31.26 6.31 11.60
N TRP A 157 -32.00 5.21 11.51
CA TRP A 157 -32.21 4.47 10.26
C TRP A 157 -33.66 4.49 9.80
N TYR A 158 -33.83 4.38 8.48
CA TYR A 158 -35.12 4.09 7.86
C TYR A 158 -35.14 2.63 7.40
N VAL A 159 -36.14 1.87 7.85
CA VAL A 159 -36.37 0.47 7.45
C VAL A 159 -37.76 0.39 6.82
N PRO A 160 -37.90 -0.03 5.54
CA PRO A 160 -39.19 -0.16 4.87
C PRO A 160 -39.93 -1.44 5.30
N VAL A 161 -40.28 -1.53 6.59
CA VAL A 161 -40.78 -2.73 7.28
C VAL A 161 -41.97 -3.40 6.56
N LYS A 162 -42.90 -2.60 6.01
CA LYS A 162 -44.09 -3.09 5.31
C LYS A 162 -43.76 -3.74 3.98
N ASP A 163 -42.94 -3.08 3.17
CA ASP A 163 -42.48 -3.59 1.90
C ASP A 163 -41.61 -4.82 2.08
N LEU A 164 -40.74 -4.86 3.10
CA LEU A 164 -39.96 -6.04 3.44
C LEU A 164 -40.85 -7.24 3.81
N ALA A 165 -41.88 -7.04 4.63
CA ALA A 165 -42.85 -8.09 4.95
C ALA A 165 -43.60 -8.59 3.70
N ALA A 166 -43.98 -7.69 2.78
CA ALA A 166 -44.61 -8.04 1.51
C ALA A 166 -43.65 -8.78 0.55
N ILE A 167 -42.39 -8.36 0.46
CA ILE A 167 -41.34 -8.98 -0.35
C ILE A 167 -41.06 -10.40 0.16
N TYR A 168 -40.93 -10.64 1.46
CA TYR A 168 -40.78 -12.01 1.99
C TYR A 168 -42.01 -12.87 1.72
N LYS A 169 -43.22 -12.31 1.88
CA LYS A 169 -44.47 -13.03 1.58
C LYS A 169 -44.53 -13.47 0.11
N GLU A 170 -44.06 -12.63 -0.81
CA GLU A 170 -43.93 -12.97 -2.23
C GLU A 170 -42.82 -14.00 -2.47
N PHE A 171 -41.64 -13.80 -1.88
CA PHE A 171 -40.46 -14.67 -2.02
C PHE A 171 -40.73 -16.13 -1.58
N TYR A 172 -41.35 -16.32 -0.42
CA TYR A 172 -41.68 -17.65 0.11
C TYR A 172 -43.08 -18.16 -0.29
N GLY A 173 -43.88 -17.34 -0.99
CA GLY A 173 -45.29 -17.62 -1.30
C GLY A 173 -46.21 -17.73 -0.07
N LYS A 174 -45.73 -17.31 1.12
CA LYS A 174 -46.43 -17.43 2.42
C LYS A 174 -45.86 -16.42 3.43
N ASP A 175 -46.65 -16.05 4.43
CA ASP A 175 -46.18 -15.22 5.54
C ASP A 175 -45.20 -16.00 6.42
N ILE A 176 -43.89 -15.69 6.31
CA ILE A 176 -42.84 -16.31 7.12
C ILE A 176 -42.48 -15.47 8.37
N ILE A 177 -42.58 -14.15 8.27
CA ILE A 177 -42.08 -13.18 9.25
C ILE A 177 -43.05 -11.99 9.35
N THR A 178 -43.13 -11.36 10.52
CA THR A 178 -44.07 -10.26 10.78
C THR A 178 -43.38 -8.88 10.72
N GLU A 179 -44.14 -7.83 10.39
CA GLU A 179 -43.68 -6.43 10.49
C GLU A 179 -43.01 -6.15 11.85
N SER A 180 -43.63 -6.60 12.95
CA SER A 180 -43.07 -6.45 14.31
C SER A 180 -41.72 -7.15 14.48
N THR A 181 -41.53 -8.35 13.91
CA THR A 181 -40.26 -9.06 14.01
C THR A 181 -39.16 -8.34 13.22
N ILE A 182 -39.46 -7.86 12.02
CA ILE A 182 -38.51 -7.07 11.21
C ILE A 182 -38.09 -5.81 11.98
N ALA A 183 -39.06 -5.07 12.53
CA ALA A 183 -38.81 -3.84 13.30
C ALA A 183 -38.00 -4.10 14.59
N GLU A 184 -38.38 -5.10 15.39
CA GLU A 184 -37.66 -5.44 16.63
C GLU A 184 -36.21 -5.86 16.36
N CYS A 185 -35.98 -6.73 15.36
CA CYS A 185 -34.66 -7.29 15.11
C CYS A 185 -33.71 -6.30 14.43
N THR A 186 -34.20 -5.46 13.51
CA THR A 186 -33.38 -4.36 12.94
C THR A 186 -33.02 -3.29 13.98
N TYR A 187 -33.91 -3.04 14.95
CA TYR A 187 -33.62 -2.14 16.08
C TYR A 187 -32.57 -2.73 17.06
N MET A 188 -32.55 -4.05 17.24
CA MET A 188 -31.46 -4.73 17.96
C MET A 188 -30.13 -4.63 17.21
N LEU A 189 -30.11 -4.89 15.90
CA LEU A 189 -28.92 -4.78 15.06
C LEU A 189 -28.33 -3.35 15.06
N PHE A 190 -29.18 -2.32 15.09
CA PHE A 190 -28.75 -0.93 15.26
C PHE A 190 -28.00 -0.71 16.59
N PHE A 191 -28.51 -1.25 17.70
CA PHE A 191 -27.81 -1.18 18.99
C PHE A 191 -26.52 -2.00 19.03
N GLU A 192 -26.49 -3.19 18.40
CA GLU A 192 -25.30 -4.02 18.29
C GLU A 192 -24.18 -3.24 17.56
N LEU A 193 -24.48 -2.66 16.38
CA LEU A 193 -23.54 -1.83 15.62
C LEU A 193 -23.01 -0.61 16.42
N HIS A 194 -23.91 0.16 17.04
CA HIS A 194 -23.51 1.34 17.79
C HIS A 194 -22.78 0.99 19.11
N GLY A 195 -23.04 -0.17 19.69
CA GLY A 195 -22.30 -0.72 20.83
C GLY A 195 -20.89 -1.16 20.46
N GLU A 196 -20.73 -1.92 19.37
CA GLU A 196 -19.43 -2.34 18.84
C GLU A 196 -18.50 -1.15 18.59
N ARG A 197 -19.02 -0.04 18.03
CA ARG A 197 -18.26 1.19 17.73
C ARG A 197 -17.57 1.79 18.96
N LEU A 198 -18.11 1.56 20.16
CA LEU A 198 -17.60 2.13 21.41
C LEU A 198 -16.60 1.20 22.14
N LEU A 199 -16.58 -0.10 21.77
CA LEU A 199 -15.89 -1.15 22.51
C LEU A 199 -14.71 -1.77 21.74
N VAL A 200 -14.88 -2.01 20.44
CA VAL A 200 -14.07 -2.97 19.68
C VAL A 200 -12.71 -2.42 19.25
N GLY A 201 -12.59 -1.13 18.89
CA GLY A 201 -11.33 -0.52 18.45
C GLY A 201 -10.19 -0.55 19.49
N LYS A 202 -10.51 -0.75 20.77
CA LYS A 202 -9.50 -0.98 21.84
C LYS A 202 -8.78 -2.32 21.71
N LEU A 203 -9.34 -3.27 20.96
CA LEU A 203 -8.80 -4.61 20.76
C LEU A 203 -7.76 -4.67 19.63
N PHE A 204 -7.58 -3.61 18.83
CA PHE A 204 -6.67 -3.59 17.68
C PHE A 204 -5.28 -4.18 17.95
N PRO A 205 -4.56 -3.83 19.06
CA PRO A 205 -3.25 -4.42 19.34
C PRO A 205 -3.27 -5.95 19.48
N THR A 206 -4.38 -6.54 19.95
CA THR A 206 -4.56 -7.99 20.14
C THR A 206 -4.91 -8.73 18.85
N PHE A 207 -5.53 -8.04 17.89
CA PHE A 207 -5.85 -8.61 16.57
C PHE A 207 -4.71 -8.41 15.57
N ALA A 208 -4.12 -7.22 15.51
CA ALA A 208 -2.97 -6.91 14.66
C ALA A 208 -1.76 -7.80 14.97
N SER A 209 -1.47 -8.06 16.26
CA SER A 209 -0.40 -8.98 16.67
C SER A 209 -0.63 -10.42 16.23
N LYS A 210 -1.88 -10.90 16.25
CA LYS A 210 -2.26 -12.27 15.84
C LYS A 210 -2.41 -12.43 14.32
N SER A 211 -2.74 -11.36 13.61
CA SER A 211 -2.90 -11.34 12.16
C SER A 211 -2.31 -10.06 11.56
N PRO A 212 -0.97 -10.00 11.36
CA PRO A 212 -0.37 -8.94 10.55
C PRO A 212 -0.90 -8.94 9.12
N PHE A 213 -1.20 -10.13 8.56
CA PHE A 213 -1.82 -10.26 7.23
C PHE A 213 -3.10 -9.44 7.12
N LEU A 214 -3.98 -9.55 8.12
CA LEU A 214 -5.25 -8.83 8.12
C LEU A 214 -5.01 -7.33 7.99
N VAL A 215 -4.08 -6.76 8.75
CA VAL A 215 -3.73 -5.32 8.71
C VAL A 215 -3.05 -4.95 7.38
N GLU A 216 -2.00 -5.67 6.97
CA GLU A 216 -1.20 -5.32 5.78
C GLU A 216 -1.95 -5.49 4.45
N LYS A 217 -3.04 -6.27 4.43
CA LYS A 217 -3.76 -6.59 3.21
C LYS A 217 -5.27 -6.32 3.30
N PHE A 218 -5.76 -5.74 4.40
CA PHE A 218 -7.17 -5.35 4.59
C PHE A 218 -7.72 -4.63 3.37
N HIS A 219 -6.96 -3.63 2.91
CA HIS A 219 -7.24 -2.84 1.74
C HIS A 219 -6.88 -3.56 0.44
N GLU A 220 -5.59 -3.80 0.23
CA GLU A 220 -5.03 -3.93 -1.12
C GLU A 220 -5.24 -5.29 -1.79
N TYR A 221 -5.58 -6.32 -1.01
CA TYR A 221 -5.57 -7.71 -1.48
C TYR A 221 -6.44 -7.89 -2.72
N PHE A 222 -5.86 -8.48 -3.76
CA PHE A 222 -6.42 -8.50 -5.10
C PHE A 222 -7.73 -9.31 -5.25
N LEU A 223 -8.15 -10.03 -4.22
CA LEU A 223 -9.31 -10.93 -4.25
C LEU A 223 -9.99 -10.97 -2.87
N GLY A 224 -10.72 -9.91 -2.52
CA GLY A 224 -11.40 -9.77 -1.22
C GLY A 224 -10.81 -8.80 -0.20
N GLY A 225 -9.76 -8.04 -0.52
CA GLY A 225 -9.41 -6.83 0.24
C GLY A 225 -10.33 -5.67 -0.15
N VAL A 226 -10.53 -4.66 0.70
CA VAL A 226 -11.44 -3.49 0.50
C VAL A 226 -11.29 -2.81 -0.88
N ASP A 227 -10.14 -2.97 -1.54
CA ASP A 227 -9.80 -2.37 -2.82
C ASP A 227 -9.94 -3.29 -4.06
N ASP A 228 -10.09 -4.61 -3.92
CA ASP A 228 -10.62 -5.49 -5.00
C ASP A 228 -12.11 -5.71 -4.80
N MET A 229 -12.46 -5.85 -3.52
CA MET A 229 -13.75 -5.40 -3.07
C MET A 229 -14.05 -3.96 -3.49
N ALA A 230 -13.24 -3.18 -4.23
CA ALA A 230 -13.57 -1.86 -4.77
C ALA A 230 -14.57 -1.78 -5.92
N PHE A 231 -14.80 -2.86 -6.62
CA PHE A 231 -15.06 -2.74 -8.06
C PHE A 231 -16.42 -3.33 -8.45
N TRP A 232 -16.69 -4.52 -7.93
CA TRP A 232 -17.88 -5.30 -8.11
C TRP A 232 -19.20 -4.69 -7.55
N THR A 233 -19.21 -3.65 -6.70
CA THR A 233 -20.46 -2.95 -6.31
C THR A 233 -20.79 -1.81 -7.24
N ASN A 234 -19.81 -1.17 -7.86
CA ASN A 234 -20.10 -0.39 -9.05
C ASN A 234 -20.82 -1.30 -10.08
N ASN A 235 -20.32 -2.52 -10.27
CA ASN A 235 -20.96 -3.52 -11.13
C ASN A 235 -22.37 -3.98 -10.64
N ILE A 236 -22.62 -4.26 -9.35
CA ILE A 236 -24.00 -4.58 -8.90
C ILE A 236 -24.92 -3.36 -8.83
N PHE A 237 -24.43 -2.15 -8.62
CA PHE A 237 -25.24 -0.93 -8.67
C PHE A 237 -25.65 -0.58 -10.09
N GLU A 238 -24.76 -0.75 -11.08
CA GLU A 238 -25.13 -0.69 -12.50
C GLU A 238 -26.20 -1.73 -12.83
N LEU A 239 -25.96 -3.01 -12.49
CA LEU A 239 -26.94 -4.09 -12.71
C LEU A 239 -28.27 -3.86 -11.97
N THR A 240 -28.26 -3.30 -10.76
CA THR A 240 -29.47 -3.04 -9.97
C THR A 240 -30.26 -1.84 -10.51
N SER A 241 -29.59 -0.76 -10.89
CA SER A 241 -30.18 0.39 -11.61
C SER A 241 -30.83 -0.10 -12.91
N HIS A 242 -30.09 -0.88 -13.69
CA HIS A 242 -30.54 -1.43 -14.97
C HIS A 242 -31.73 -2.39 -14.81
N MET A 243 -31.74 -3.25 -13.79
CA MET A 243 -32.87 -4.13 -13.49
C MET A 243 -34.10 -3.37 -12.97
N LEU A 244 -33.92 -2.27 -12.23
CA LEU A 244 -35.01 -1.39 -11.79
C LEU A 244 -35.65 -0.64 -12.96
N GLU A 245 -34.84 -0.14 -13.90
CA GLU A 245 -35.32 0.56 -15.10
C GLU A 245 -35.95 -0.43 -16.10
N ASN A 246 -35.16 -1.37 -16.62
CA ASN A 246 -35.50 -2.18 -17.79
C ASN A 246 -36.15 -3.52 -17.41
N GLY A 247 -35.68 -4.13 -16.32
CA GLY A 247 -36.24 -5.34 -15.74
C GLY A 247 -35.23 -6.46 -15.52
N THR A 248 -35.69 -7.49 -14.82
CA THR A 248 -34.93 -8.70 -14.44
C THR A 248 -34.83 -9.74 -15.57
N SER A 249 -35.53 -9.54 -16.68
CA SER A 249 -35.58 -10.45 -17.84
C SER A 249 -34.58 -10.02 -18.91
N TYR A 250 -33.29 -10.36 -18.71
CA TYR A 250 -32.23 -10.00 -19.65
C TYR A 250 -31.52 -11.22 -20.27
N ASN A 251 -31.48 -11.24 -21.61
CA ASN A 251 -30.59 -12.09 -22.40
C ASN A 251 -29.42 -11.21 -22.89
N LEU A 252 -28.21 -11.45 -22.38
CA LEU A 252 -27.03 -10.65 -22.76
C LEU A 252 -26.42 -11.11 -24.08
N TYR A 253 -26.78 -10.42 -25.16
CA TYR A 253 -25.94 -10.36 -26.37
C TYR A 253 -24.82 -9.33 -26.17
N PHE A 254 -23.77 -9.70 -25.44
CA PHE A 254 -22.46 -9.08 -25.65
C PHE A 254 -21.87 -9.64 -26.94
N ASN A 255 -21.49 -8.78 -27.88
CA ASN A 255 -20.81 -9.23 -29.08
C ASN A 255 -19.48 -9.91 -28.69
N HIS A 256 -19.36 -11.18 -29.06
CA HIS A 256 -18.25 -12.08 -28.73
C HIS A 256 -18.02 -12.38 -27.24
N CYS A 257 -19.01 -12.97 -26.56
CA CYS A 257 -18.70 -13.97 -25.52
C CYS A 257 -19.81 -15.04 -25.37
N HIS A 258 -19.47 -16.31 -25.57
CA HIS A 258 -20.35 -17.45 -25.26
C HIS A 258 -19.98 -18.02 -23.88
N VAL A 259 -20.72 -17.65 -22.84
CA VAL A 259 -20.65 -18.27 -21.50
C VAL A 259 -22.08 -18.51 -20.99
N PRO A 260 -22.47 -19.74 -20.63
CA PRO A 260 -23.80 -20.00 -20.05
C PRO A 260 -23.98 -19.35 -18.68
N LEU A 261 -25.21 -18.96 -18.32
CA LEU A 261 -25.52 -18.21 -17.10
C LEU A 261 -25.48 -19.04 -15.78
N LEU A 262 -24.70 -20.13 -15.75
CA LEU A 262 -24.39 -20.89 -14.54
C LEU A 262 -22.88 -21.05 -14.42
N PHE A 263 -22.24 -20.17 -13.65
CA PHE A 263 -21.31 -20.48 -12.54
C PHE A 263 -20.70 -19.17 -12.01
N LEU A 264 -20.65 -19.02 -10.67
CA LEU A 264 -19.88 -18.01 -9.91
C LEU A 264 -20.07 -16.51 -10.28
N PHE A 265 -21.04 -15.84 -9.64
CA PHE A 265 -21.08 -14.36 -9.58
C PHE A 265 -21.71 -13.83 -8.29
N GLN A 266 -20.91 -13.13 -7.48
CA GLN A 266 -21.28 -12.51 -6.20
C GLN A 266 -20.19 -11.38 -5.96
N LYS A 267 -20.52 -10.19 -5.39
CA LYS A 267 -19.98 -8.82 -5.78
C LYS A 267 -19.17 -8.01 -4.70
N SER A 268 -18.83 -6.67 -4.84
CA SER A 268 -18.09 -5.76 -3.86
C SER A 268 -17.54 -4.27 -4.21
N LEU A 269 -17.73 -3.19 -3.36
CA LEU A 269 -17.36 -1.67 -3.32
C LEU A 269 -17.25 -0.67 -4.57
N HIS A 270 -16.82 0.67 -4.61
CA HIS A 270 -16.06 1.83 -3.87
C HIS A 270 -16.77 3.26 -4.02
N LEU A 271 -16.47 4.54 -3.55
CA LEU A 271 -15.45 5.41 -2.81
C LEU A 271 -16.00 6.86 -2.37
N ILE A 272 -15.31 7.71 -1.53
CA ILE A 272 -15.75 8.74 -0.45
C ILE A 272 -16.13 10.29 -0.67
N ASN A 273 -16.73 10.98 0.36
CA ASN A 273 -16.86 12.47 0.67
C ASN A 273 -17.96 13.41 0.08
N HIS A 274 -18.31 14.63 0.60
CA HIS A 274 -17.61 15.72 1.38
C HIS A 274 -18.62 16.70 2.13
N ALA A 275 -18.38 17.83 2.88
CA ALA A 275 -17.20 18.60 3.41
C ALA A 275 -17.52 19.70 4.50
N PHE A 276 -16.70 19.78 5.59
CA PHE A 276 -16.10 20.97 6.29
C PHE A 276 -16.84 22.07 7.13
N LYS A 277 -16.08 22.61 8.13
CA LYS A 277 -16.24 23.84 9.00
C LYS A 277 -17.23 23.75 10.20
N THR A 278 -17.03 24.32 11.40
CA THR A 278 -15.95 25.16 12.02
C THR A 278 -16.06 25.15 13.57
N ASN A 279 -14.95 25.28 14.35
CA ASN A 279 -14.83 26.27 15.46
C ASN A 279 -13.50 26.30 16.27
N VAL A 280 -12.89 27.50 16.28
CA VAL A 280 -12.02 28.24 17.24
C VAL A 280 -11.27 27.57 18.42
N TRP A 281 -10.01 28.01 18.57
CA TRP A 281 -8.99 27.73 19.60
C TRP A 281 -9.23 28.29 21.02
N ARG A 282 -8.51 27.73 22.02
CA ARG A 282 -7.67 28.49 23.00
C ARG A 282 -6.40 27.70 23.35
N ALA A 283 -5.33 28.38 23.79
CA ALA A 283 -4.00 27.79 24.00
C ALA A 283 -3.46 27.94 25.43
N LEU A 284 -2.56 27.03 25.82
CA LEU A 284 -1.68 27.16 26.99
C LEU A 284 -0.22 26.97 26.51
N GLY A 285 0.69 27.78 27.05
CA GLY A 285 2.05 27.92 26.51
C GLY A 285 3.03 26.84 26.96
N ALA A 286 3.84 26.35 26.03
CA ALA A 286 5.09 25.65 26.30
C ALA A 286 6.29 26.56 25.97
N THR A 287 7.38 26.45 26.73
CA THR A 287 8.54 27.36 26.63
C THR A 287 9.38 27.10 25.37
N HIS A 288 9.84 28.19 24.74
CA HIS A 288 10.65 28.12 23.52
C HIS A 288 12.06 27.55 23.78
N GLN A 289 12.34 26.36 23.26
CA GLN A 289 13.67 26.06 22.74
C GLN A 289 13.84 26.72 21.37
N LYS A 290 15.06 27.18 21.04
CA LYS A 290 15.37 27.77 19.74
C LYS A 290 15.20 26.71 18.63
N PRO A 291 14.48 26.99 17.54
CA PRO A 291 14.32 26.02 16.47
C PRO A 291 15.62 25.87 15.67
N SER A 292 16.01 24.63 15.39
CA SER A 292 16.76 24.29 14.18
C SER A 292 15.96 24.72 12.93
N LYS A 293 16.61 24.90 11.77
CA LYS A 293 15.93 25.27 10.51
C LYS A 293 14.96 24.17 10.07
N ARG A 294 13.72 24.23 10.56
CA ARG A 294 12.64 23.33 10.13
C ARG A 294 12.13 23.76 8.76
N ILE A 295 12.23 22.85 7.80
CA ILE A 295 11.37 22.83 6.61
C ILE A 295 9.94 22.63 7.13
N SER A 296 9.16 23.70 7.15
CA SER A 296 7.80 23.75 7.72
C SER A 296 6.71 23.71 6.66
N LYS A 297 7.10 23.70 5.38
CA LYS A 297 6.28 23.50 4.17
C LYS A 297 7.14 22.79 3.12
N PRO A 298 6.55 21.98 2.22
CA PRO A 298 7.27 21.47 1.06
C PRO A 298 7.62 22.62 0.08
N ALA A 299 8.53 22.37 -0.86
CA ALA A 299 8.88 23.30 -1.93
C ALA A 299 7.89 23.25 -3.11
N ALA A 300 7.28 22.08 -3.32
CA ALA A 300 6.23 21.82 -4.29
C ALA A 300 5.29 20.73 -3.73
N SER A 301 4.01 20.77 -4.12
CA SER A 301 3.04 19.72 -3.76
C SER A 301 2.29 19.27 -5.02
N TYR A 302 2.63 18.07 -5.51
CA TYR A 302 1.92 17.45 -6.64
C TYR A 302 0.68 16.72 -6.13
N PHE A 303 -0.47 16.99 -6.73
CA PHE A 303 -1.75 16.37 -6.36
C PHE A 303 -2.58 16.05 -7.61
N VAL A 304 -3.68 15.33 -7.41
CA VAL A 304 -4.70 15.06 -8.43
C VAL A 304 -6.07 15.38 -7.86
N THR A 305 -7.01 15.76 -8.71
CA THR A 305 -8.39 16.09 -8.30
C THR A 305 -9.16 14.85 -7.84
N SER A 306 -8.96 13.70 -8.50
CA SER A 306 -9.61 12.42 -8.18
C SER A 306 -9.14 11.90 -6.82
N PRO A 307 -9.98 11.93 -5.76
CA PRO A 307 -9.61 11.36 -4.47
C PRO A 307 -9.40 9.86 -4.60
N TYR A 308 -8.51 9.30 -3.77
CA TYR A 308 -8.16 7.88 -3.75
C TYR A 308 -7.55 7.34 -5.06
N ALA A 309 -7.08 8.22 -5.95
CA ALA A 309 -6.28 7.82 -7.12
C ALA A 309 -4.97 7.09 -6.76
N ARG A 310 -4.51 7.17 -5.50
CA ARG A 310 -3.24 6.61 -5.00
C ARG A 310 -2.02 7.13 -5.76
N LEU A 311 -2.02 8.43 -6.06
CA LEU A 311 -0.84 9.12 -6.57
C LEU A 311 0.36 8.89 -5.65
N GLY A 312 1.49 8.49 -6.22
CA GLY A 312 2.70 8.16 -5.47
C GLY A 312 2.73 6.73 -4.92
N TRP A 313 1.82 5.85 -5.37
CA TRP A 313 1.89 4.41 -5.08
C TRP A 313 3.17 3.77 -5.61
N ALA A 314 3.59 4.18 -6.80
CA ALA A 314 4.89 3.90 -7.39
C ALA A 314 5.48 5.22 -7.87
N LEU A 315 6.80 5.38 -7.72
CA LEU A 315 7.57 6.55 -8.13
C LEU A 315 8.87 6.07 -8.79
N ILE A 316 9.29 6.72 -9.87
CA ILE A 316 10.63 6.54 -10.46
C ILE A 316 11.09 7.87 -11.08
N SER A 317 12.41 8.02 -11.21
CA SER A 317 13.09 9.17 -11.81
C SER A 317 13.91 8.70 -13.00
N ALA A 318 13.88 9.46 -14.10
CA ALA A 318 14.80 9.31 -15.22
C ALA A 318 14.70 10.52 -16.17
N ASP A 319 15.73 10.78 -16.96
CA ASP A 319 15.67 11.67 -18.13
C ASP A 319 14.93 10.98 -19.30
N LEU A 320 13.59 11.10 -19.35
CA LEU A 320 12.75 10.41 -20.34
C LEU A 320 12.62 11.19 -21.66
N ASN A 321 12.97 12.48 -21.66
CA ASN A 321 12.89 13.35 -22.83
C ASN A 321 14.26 13.61 -23.49
N GLN A 322 15.37 13.26 -22.83
CA GLN A 322 16.77 13.49 -23.20
C GLN A 322 17.20 14.97 -23.29
N ASP A 323 16.64 15.84 -22.46
CA ASP A 323 17.07 17.24 -22.30
C ASP A 323 18.25 17.42 -21.32
N GLY A 324 18.62 16.36 -20.59
CA GLY A 324 19.71 16.34 -19.62
C GLY A 324 19.30 16.56 -18.17
N TYR A 325 18.00 16.58 -17.87
CA TYR A 325 17.44 16.71 -16.52
C TYR A 325 16.57 15.51 -16.12
N GLU A 326 16.44 15.27 -14.82
CA GLU A 326 15.67 14.14 -14.27
C GLU A 326 14.17 14.47 -14.19
N ASP A 327 13.34 13.63 -14.83
CA ASP A 327 11.88 13.72 -14.82
C ASP A 327 11.26 12.88 -13.70
N LEU A 328 10.10 13.29 -13.20
CA LEU A 328 9.32 12.53 -12.21
C LEU A 328 8.20 11.74 -12.86
N VAL A 329 8.20 10.42 -12.67
CA VAL A 329 7.10 9.52 -13.02
C VAL A 329 6.34 9.11 -11.76
N ALA A 330 5.01 9.33 -11.74
CA ALA A 330 4.16 9.03 -10.59
C ALA A 330 2.96 8.14 -10.95
N GLY A 331 2.95 6.93 -10.39
CA GLY A 331 1.85 5.98 -10.50
C GLY A 331 0.65 6.34 -9.63
N ALA A 332 -0.55 6.14 -10.19
CA ALA A 332 -1.85 6.39 -9.57
C ALA A 332 -2.85 5.26 -9.91
N PRO A 333 -2.63 4.02 -9.42
CA PRO A 333 -3.41 2.84 -9.81
C PRO A 333 -4.87 2.84 -9.31
N GLY A 334 -5.21 3.68 -8.33
CA GLY A 334 -6.59 3.89 -7.88
C GLY A 334 -7.40 4.81 -8.80
N TYR A 335 -6.77 5.48 -9.77
CA TYR A 335 -7.43 6.47 -10.62
C TYR A 335 -8.62 5.86 -11.37
N SER A 336 -9.73 6.60 -11.39
CA SER A 336 -11.05 6.13 -11.84
C SER A 336 -11.75 7.19 -12.69
N THR A 337 -12.56 6.77 -13.66
CA THR A 337 -13.40 7.67 -14.48
C THR A 337 -14.84 7.12 -14.59
N MET A 338 -15.72 7.83 -15.30
CA MET A 338 -17.14 7.47 -15.47
C MET A 338 -17.28 6.04 -16.01
N GLY A 339 -17.93 5.15 -15.26
CA GLY A 339 -18.10 3.72 -15.61
C GLY A 339 -16.81 2.88 -15.59
N HIS A 340 -15.71 3.43 -15.08
CA HIS A 340 -14.36 2.89 -15.23
C HIS A 340 -13.56 3.06 -13.92
N VAL A 341 -13.92 2.25 -12.91
CA VAL A 341 -13.28 2.19 -11.58
C VAL A 341 -11.87 1.60 -11.66
N GLN A 342 -10.91 2.15 -10.90
CA GLN A 342 -9.53 1.67 -10.76
C GLN A 342 -8.84 1.26 -12.08
N ILE A 343 -9.06 2.03 -13.15
CA ILE A 343 -8.30 1.84 -14.41
C ILE A 343 -6.82 2.12 -14.20
N GLY A 344 -6.51 3.11 -13.35
CA GLY A 344 -5.16 3.56 -13.06
C GLY A 344 -4.59 4.55 -14.08
N ARG A 345 -3.63 5.36 -13.63
CA ARG A 345 -2.88 6.33 -14.43
C ARG A 345 -1.40 6.35 -14.04
N VAL A 346 -0.58 6.89 -14.93
CA VAL A 346 0.79 7.33 -14.65
C VAL A 346 0.92 8.75 -15.17
N TYR A 347 1.47 9.63 -14.34
CA TYR A 347 1.76 11.03 -14.66
C TYR A 347 3.26 11.19 -14.85
N VAL A 348 3.69 11.92 -15.88
CA VAL A 348 5.08 12.35 -16.09
C VAL A 348 5.14 13.87 -15.93
N VAL A 349 6.10 14.35 -15.15
CA VAL A 349 6.40 15.77 -14.95
C VAL A 349 7.86 15.99 -15.30
N TYR A 350 8.12 16.82 -16.30
CA TYR A 350 9.47 16.99 -16.80
C TYR A 350 10.36 17.85 -15.88
N GLY A 351 11.64 17.50 -15.85
CA GLY A 351 12.70 18.28 -15.23
C GLY A 351 12.99 19.58 -15.98
N ASN A 352 13.97 20.31 -15.48
CA ASN A 352 14.71 21.37 -16.19
C ASN A 352 15.90 21.78 -15.30
N GLN A 353 16.65 22.82 -15.70
CA GLN A 353 17.79 23.36 -14.95
C GLN A 353 17.46 23.78 -13.49
N SER A 354 16.19 24.05 -13.17
CA SER A 354 15.73 24.39 -11.80
C SER A 354 15.26 23.18 -10.99
N GLY A 355 15.38 21.97 -11.53
CA GLY A 355 14.69 20.77 -11.05
C GLY A 355 13.21 20.75 -11.47
N LEU A 356 12.42 19.92 -10.79
CA LEU A 356 10.98 19.78 -11.04
C LEU A 356 10.21 21.10 -10.79
N PRO A 357 9.05 21.33 -11.47
CA PRO A 357 8.33 22.60 -11.41
C PRO A 357 7.92 23.04 -9.98
N PRO A 358 8.38 24.20 -9.48
CA PRO A 358 8.17 24.61 -8.10
C PRO A 358 6.73 25.07 -7.81
N GLY A 359 6.27 24.83 -6.58
CA GLY A 359 4.93 25.19 -6.10
C GLY A 359 3.90 24.05 -6.19
N ASP A 360 2.64 24.35 -5.87
CA ASP A 360 1.58 23.34 -5.83
C ASP A 360 0.96 23.13 -7.24
N MET A 361 0.88 21.88 -7.68
CA MET A 361 0.48 21.52 -9.04
C MET A 361 -0.52 20.35 -9.09
N ASP A 362 -1.63 20.59 -9.78
CA ASP A 362 -2.65 19.60 -10.13
C ASP A 362 -2.23 18.84 -11.41
N LEU A 363 -1.91 17.56 -11.26
CA LEU A 363 -1.43 16.71 -12.35
C LEU A 363 -2.54 16.31 -13.33
N ASP A 364 -3.83 16.36 -12.95
CA ASP A 364 -4.95 16.08 -13.86
C ASP A 364 -5.01 17.08 -15.03
N GLY A 365 -4.43 18.28 -14.87
CA GLY A 365 -4.47 19.35 -15.87
C GLY A 365 -3.13 20.05 -16.17
N LYS A 366 -2.00 19.57 -15.61
CA LYS A 366 -0.67 20.18 -15.81
C LYS A 366 0.51 19.22 -15.94
N ALA A 367 0.33 17.91 -15.81
CA ALA A 367 1.42 16.96 -16.09
C ALA A 367 1.75 16.98 -17.58
N ASP A 368 3.04 16.92 -17.94
CA ASP A 368 3.52 17.04 -19.31
C ASP A 368 3.10 15.84 -20.18
N GLN A 369 3.03 14.64 -19.58
CA GLN A 369 2.34 13.49 -20.17
C GLN A 369 1.47 12.78 -19.12
N VAL A 370 0.36 12.18 -19.60
CA VAL A 370 -0.54 11.34 -18.78
C VAL A 370 -0.86 10.06 -19.54
N LEU A 371 -0.38 8.93 -19.01
CA LEU A 371 -0.66 7.59 -19.52
C LEU A 371 -1.79 6.96 -18.68
N GLN A 372 -2.73 6.25 -19.32
CA GLN A 372 -3.94 5.76 -18.67
C GLN A 372 -4.21 4.29 -18.97
N GLY A 373 -4.65 3.54 -17.95
CA GLY A 373 -5.13 2.18 -18.12
C GLY A 373 -6.47 2.12 -18.85
N HIS A 374 -6.68 1.04 -19.62
CA HIS A 374 -7.87 0.87 -20.45
C HIS A 374 -8.89 -0.14 -19.90
N GLN A 375 -8.55 -0.90 -18.85
CA GLN A 375 -9.41 -1.94 -18.29
C GLN A 375 -9.93 -1.56 -16.89
N PRO A 376 -11.26 -1.65 -16.63
CA PRO A 376 -11.83 -1.54 -15.30
C PRO A 376 -11.13 -2.44 -14.27
N SER A 377 -10.76 -1.86 -13.14
CA SER A 377 -9.98 -2.48 -12.07
C SER A 377 -8.72 -3.19 -12.57
N GLY A 378 -8.03 -2.60 -13.56
CA GLY A 378 -6.72 -3.06 -14.05
C GLY A 378 -5.54 -2.61 -13.18
N ARG A 379 -5.70 -1.51 -12.42
CA ARG A 379 -4.66 -0.88 -11.58
C ARG A 379 -3.37 -0.54 -12.33
N PHE A 380 -3.48 0.11 -13.49
CA PHE A 380 -2.34 0.60 -14.26
C PHE A 380 -1.52 1.63 -13.47
N GLY A 381 -0.20 1.47 -13.43
CA GLY A 381 0.69 2.31 -12.61
C GLY A 381 0.93 1.76 -11.20
N SER A 382 0.65 0.48 -10.94
CA SER A 382 0.96 -0.17 -9.66
C SER A 382 2.43 -0.53 -9.47
N ALA A 383 3.20 -0.61 -10.56
CA ALA A 383 4.66 -0.78 -10.57
C ALA A 383 5.22 -0.04 -11.79
N LEU A 384 6.48 0.41 -11.69
CA LEU A 384 7.19 1.18 -12.72
C LEU A 384 8.63 0.67 -12.81
N ALA A 385 9.19 0.60 -14.02
CA ALA A 385 10.62 0.47 -14.25
C ALA A 385 11.02 1.25 -15.51
N VAL A 386 12.19 1.89 -15.47
CA VAL A 386 12.80 2.58 -16.61
C VAL A 386 14.02 1.78 -17.06
N LEU A 387 14.12 1.54 -18.35
CA LEU A 387 15.15 0.78 -19.05
C LEU A 387 15.15 1.18 -20.52
N ASP A 388 16.17 0.82 -21.27
CA ASP A 388 16.13 0.83 -22.73
C ASP A 388 15.78 -0.61 -23.18
N PHE A 389 14.53 -0.85 -23.63
CA PHE A 389 14.03 -2.20 -23.93
C PHE A 389 14.10 -2.56 -25.42
N ASN A 390 14.15 -1.54 -26.29
CA ASN A 390 14.38 -1.66 -27.71
C ASN A 390 15.86 -1.45 -28.13
N ASP A 391 16.73 -1.09 -27.19
CA ASP A 391 18.17 -0.86 -27.35
C ASP A 391 18.45 0.18 -28.46
N ASP A 392 17.69 1.29 -28.43
CA ASP A 392 17.84 2.42 -29.36
C ASP A 392 18.64 3.62 -28.80
N GLY A 393 18.94 3.60 -27.51
CA GLY A 393 19.66 4.64 -26.78
C GLY A 393 18.77 5.58 -25.97
N VAL A 394 17.44 5.40 -25.96
CA VAL A 394 16.48 6.25 -25.24
C VAL A 394 15.75 5.49 -24.12
N PRO A 395 15.55 6.09 -22.93
CA PRO A 395 14.79 5.45 -21.85
C PRO A 395 13.31 5.20 -22.18
N ASP A 396 12.90 3.94 -22.10
CA ASP A 396 11.53 3.45 -22.14
C ASP A 396 10.92 3.39 -20.73
N LEU A 397 9.58 3.37 -20.64
CA LEU A 397 8.86 3.16 -19.38
C LEU A 397 8.00 1.89 -19.42
N ALA A 398 8.34 0.92 -18.58
CA ALA A 398 7.55 -0.27 -18.30
C ALA A 398 6.59 -0.03 -17.13
N ILE A 399 5.29 -0.30 -17.34
CA ILE A 399 4.21 0.01 -16.39
C ILE A 399 3.41 -1.26 -16.07
N GLY A 400 3.33 -1.61 -14.78
CA GLY A 400 2.57 -2.74 -14.25
C GLY A 400 1.08 -2.44 -14.08
N ALA A 401 0.25 -3.41 -14.45
CA ALA A 401 -1.21 -3.41 -14.25
C ALA A 401 -1.68 -4.77 -13.68
N PRO A 402 -1.34 -5.10 -12.41
CA PRO A 402 -1.45 -6.43 -11.85
C PRO A 402 -2.88 -6.91 -11.59
N SER A 403 -3.90 -6.06 -11.76
CA SER A 403 -5.31 -6.46 -11.61
C SER A 403 -6.02 -6.70 -12.95
N VAL A 404 -5.32 -6.59 -14.09
CA VAL A 404 -5.88 -6.88 -15.43
C VAL A 404 -6.55 -8.26 -15.47
N GLY A 405 -7.80 -8.30 -15.96
CA GLY A 405 -8.67 -9.48 -15.96
C GLY A 405 -9.54 -9.65 -14.71
N SER A 406 -9.49 -8.73 -13.74
CA SER A 406 -10.37 -8.66 -12.56
C SER A 406 -11.85 -8.76 -12.90
N GLN A 407 -12.34 -8.01 -13.88
CA GLN A 407 -13.72 -8.04 -14.41
C GLN A 407 -14.26 -9.43 -14.83
N PHE A 408 -13.37 -10.41 -15.01
CA PHE A 408 -13.71 -11.80 -15.35
C PHE A 408 -13.33 -12.79 -14.24
N LEU A 409 -13.03 -12.31 -13.03
CA LEU A 409 -12.43 -13.05 -11.91
C LEU A 409 -11.09 -13.73 -12.25
N THR A 410 -10.37 -13.26 -13.28
CA THR A 410 -9.15 -13.93 -13.77
C THR A 410 -7.83 -13.34 -13.27
N TYR A 411 -7.74 -12.05 -12.97
CA TYR A 411 -6.56 -11.38 -12.38
C TYR A 411 -5.21 -11.84 -12.99
N LYS A 412 -5.15 -11.84 -14.32
CA LYS A 412 -3.97 -12.25 -15.09
C LYS A 412 -2.82 -11.25 -14.94
N GLY A 413 -3.14 -9.96 -14.86
CA GLY A 413 -2.16 -8.89 -14.90
C GLY A 413 -1.56 -8.67 -16.29
N ALA A 414 -0.91 -7.52 -16.47
CA ALA A 414 -0.17 -7.16 -17.67
C ALA A 414 0.97 -6.17 -17.35
N VAL A 415 1.94 -6.10 -18.24
CA VAL A 415 2.95 -5.02 -18.28
C VAL A 415 2.87 -4.34 -19.64
N TYR A 416 2.90 -3.02 -19.65
CA TYR A 416 2.86 -2.19 -20.84
C TYR A 416 4.18 -1.42 -20.95
N VAL A 417 4.90 -1.55 -22.06
CA VAL A 417 6.12 -0.76 -22.31
C VAL A 417 5.82 0.31 -23.35
N TYR A 418 6.12 1.55 -22.99
CA TYR A 418 6.01 2.73 -23.84
C TYR A 418 7.42 3.14 -24.22
N PHE A 419 7.73 3.15 -25.52
CA PHE A 419 9.09 3.49 -25.94
C PHE A 419 9.37 4.98 -25.84
N GLY A 420 10.64 5.31 -25.58
CA GLY A 420 11.14 6.68 -25.52
C GLY A 420 11.16 7.38 -26.88
N SER A 421 11.56 8.67 -26.86
CA SER A 421 11.96 9.41 -28.05
C SER A 421 12.67 10.72 -27.66
N GLU A 422 13.91 10.89 -28.13
CA GLU A 422 14.70 12.12 -27.99
C GLU A 422 13.87 13.37 -28.33
N GLY A 423 13.83 14.33 -27.40
CA GLY A 423 13.11 15.60 -27.53
C GLY A 423 11.57 15.51 -27.59
N ARG A 424 10.98 14.34 -27.34
CA ARG A 424 9.52 14.12 -27.40
C ARG A 424 8.94 13.34 -26.21
N GLY A 425 9.78 12.62 -25.46
CA GLY A 425 9.35 11.75 -24.38
C GLY A 425 8.68 10.47 -24.86
N LEU A 426 7.92 9.82 -23.98
CA LEU A 426 7.32 8.51 -24.24
C LEU A 426 6.25 8.54 -25.34
N ALA A 427 6.07 7.40 -25.99
CA ALA A 427 4.99 7.15 -26.94
C ALA A 427 3.59 7.34 -26.29
N PRO A 428 2.57 7.81 -27.04
CA PRO A 428 1.23 8.04 -26.52
C PRO A 428 0.39 6.76 -26.31
N GLN A 429 0.91 5.60 -26.72
CA GLN A 429 0.32 4.26 -26.63
C GLN A 429 1.45 3.23 -26.44
N PRO A 430 1.21 2.07 -25.80
CA PRO A 430 2.27 1.12 -25.52
C PRO A 430 2.74 0.37 -26.79
N ASN A 431 4.04 0.36 -27.03
CA ASN A 431 4.71 -0.34 -28.13
C ASN A 431 4.71 -1.87 -27.91
N ILE A 432 4.85 -2.29 -26.64
CA ILE A 432 4.82 -3.70 -26.22
C ILE A 432 3.77 -3.89 -25.13
N THR A 433 2.99 -4.96 -25.23
CA THR A 433 2.13 -5.45 -24.13
C THR A 433 2.53 -6.88 -23.77
N ILE A 434 2.85 -7.13 -22.52
CA ILE A 434 3.26 -8.43 -21.98
C ILE A 434 2.14 -8.97 -21.09
N THR A 435 1.69 -10.21 -21.32
CA THR A 435 0.50 -10.79 -20.70
C THR A 435 0.76 -12.15 -20.03
N CYS A 436 0.02 -12.47 -18.98
CA CYS A 436 0.02 -13.82 -18.40
C CYS A 436 -1.14 -14.66 -18.94
N GLN A 437 -0.89 -15.91 -19.31
CA GLN A 437 -1.94 -16.83 -19.77
C GLN A 437 -2.80 -17.38 -18.63
N TYR A 438 -2.23 -17.60 -17.43
CA TYR A 438 -2.91 -18.22 -16.30
C TYR A 438 -3.83 -17.24 -15.56
N SER A 439 -4.80 -17.76 -14.79
CA SER A 439 -5.52 -16.93 -13.82
C SER A 439 -4.68 -16.72 -12.55
N TYR A 440 -4.92 -15.60 -11.88
CA TYR A 440 -4.29 -15.18 -10.63
C TYR A 440 -2.77 -15.00 -10.69
N CYS A 441 -2.18 -14.70 -11.86
CA CYS A 441 -0.76 -14.34 -11.89
C CYS A 441 -0.49 -13.03 -11.14
N ASN A 442 -1.40 -12.06 -11.30
CA ASN A 442 -1.20 -10.66 -10.97
C ASN A 442 0.12 -10.12 -11.56
N PHE A 443 0.36 -10.45 -12.82
CA PHE A 443 1.58 -10.13 -13.54
C PHE A 443 1.79 -8.61 -13.68
N GLY A 444 3.03 -8.15 -13.48
CA GLY A 444 3.32 -6.72 -13.30
C GLY A 444 3.06 -6.21 -11.87
N TRP A 445 3.17 -7.07 -10.86
CA TRP A 445 3.09 -6.68 -9.44
C TRP A 445 4.32 -5.90 -9.00
N SER A 446 5.49 -6.36 -9.40
CA SER A 446 6.79 -5.73 -9.17
C SER A 446 7.56 -5.73 -10.50
N LEU A 447 8.30 -4.66 -10.74
CA LEU A 447 9.15 -4.48 -11.91
C LEU A 447 10.55 -4.08 -11.45
N LEU A 448 11.56 -4.48 -12.21
CA LEU A 448 12.95 -4.11 -12.01
C LEU A 448 13.65 -4.05 -13.36
N ALA A 449 14.47 -3.01 -13.56
CA ALA A 449 15.45 -2.95 -14.64
C ALA A 449 16.81 -3.44 -14.13
N ALA A 450 17.41 -4.42 -14.79
CA ALA A 450 18.73 -4.96 -14.43
C ALA A 450 19.36 -5.69 -15.61
N ASP A 451 20.68 -5.58 -15.81
CA ASP A 451 21.45 -6.37 -16.78
C ASP A 451 21.45 -7.85 -16.35
N VAL A 452 20.55 -8.69 -16.88
CA VAL A 452 20.34 -10.06 -16.41
C VAL A 452 21.11 -11.09 -17.23
N ASP A 453 21.34 -10.84 -18.52
CA ASP A 453 22.16 -11.72 -19.37
C ASP A 453 23.67 -11.37 -19.35
N GLY A 454 24.05 -10.19 -18.84
CA GLY A 454 25.43 -9.72 -18.76
C GLY A 454 25.92 -8.98 -20.01
N ASN A 455 25.02 -8.53 -20.89
CA ASN A 455 25.36 -7.76 -22.09
C ASN A 455 25.71 -6.28 -21.79
N GLY A 456 25.29 -5.75 -20.64
CA GLY A 456 25.56 -4.39 -20.16
C GLY A 456 24.40 -3.40 -20.28
N ASN A 457 23.33 -3.75 -21.01
CA ASN A 457 22.05 -3.04 -21.02
C ASN A 457 21.10 -3.60 -19.95
N ALA A 458 20.10 -2.82 -19.52
CA ALA A 458 19.16 -3.28 -18.51
C ALA A 458 17.97 -4.05 -19.13
N ASP A 459 17.73 -5.26 -18.66
CA ASP A 459 16.60 -6.13 -19.02
C ASP A 459 15.37 -5.89 -18.13
N LEU A 460 14.19 -6.29 -18.61
CA LEU A 460 12.93 -6.17 -17.87
C LEU A 460 12.66 -7.42 -17.02
N VAL A 461 12.78 -7.29 -15.70
CA VAL A 461 12.39 -8.33 -14.74
C VAL A 461 11.00 -8.04 -14.17
N VAL A 462 10.13 -9.06 -14.16
CA VAL A 462 8.74 -8.95 -13.69
C VAL A 462 8.44 -10.01 -12.63
N GLY A 463 7.94 -9.56 -11.47
CA GLY A 463 7.45 -10.43 -10.40
C GLY A 463 5.94 -10.63 -10.43
N SER A 464 5.51 -11.83 -10.05
CA SER A 464 4.12 -12.29 -10.15
C SER A 464 3.75 -13.14 -8.91
N PRO A 465 3.75 -12.58 -7.68
CA PRO A 465 3.76 -13.35 -6.42
C PRO A 465 2.50 -14.19 -6.15
N TYR A 466 1.37 -13.82 -6.73
CA TYR A 466 0.11 -14.55 -6.55
C TYR A 466 -0.04 -15.71 -7.54
N ALA A 467 0.87 -15.82 -8.52
CA ALA A 467 0.81 -16.83 -9.57
C ALA A 467 0.82 -18.28 -9.06
N PRO A 468 0.20 -19.21 -9.82
CA PRO A 468 0.17 -20.62 -9.46
C PRO A 468 1.55 -21.21 -9.19
N GLY A 469 2.53 -21.05 -10.09
CA GLY A 469 3.88 -21.61 -9.95
C GLY A 469 3.90 -23.15 -9.86
N GLY A 470 2.99 -23.85 -10.53
CA GLY A 470 2.70 -25.27 -10.30
C GLY A 470 1.92 -25.59 -9.00
N GLY A 471 1.31 -24.59 -8.36
CA GLY A 471 0.58 -24.71 -7.08
C GLY A 471 -0.41 -23.56 -6.84
N LYS A 472 -0.43 -23.00 -5.62
CA LYS A 472 -1.30 -21.89 -5.22
C LYS A 472 -0.50 -20.75 -4.59
N GLN A 473 -0.54 -19.55 -5.19
CA GLN A 473 0.23 -18.36 -4.76
C GLN A 473 1.69 -18.66 -4.39
N ARG A 474 2.34 -19.55 -5.16
CA ARG A 474 3.78 -19.78 -5.06
C ARG A 474 4.53 -18.55 -5.53
N GLY A 475 4.02 -17.95 -6.59
CA GLY A 475 4.64 -16.85 -7.32
C GLY A 475 5.61 -17.33 -8.39
N PHE A 476 5.94 -16.45 -9.32
CA PHE A 476 7.09 -16.61 -10.22
C PHE A 476 7.75 -15.26 -10.50
N VAL A 477 8.98 -15.30 -11.00
CA VAL A 477 9.70 -14.17 -11.58
C VAL A 477 10.15 -14.54 -13.00
N VAL A 478 10.10 -13.58 -13.92
CA VAL A 478 10.61 -13.72 -15.29
C VAL A 478 11.51 -12.56 -15.67
N ALA A 479 12.41 -12.77 -16.63
CA ALA A 479 13.16 -11.71 -17.29
C ALA A 479 12.95 -11.77 -18.81
N PHE A 480 12.81 -10.60 -19.43
CA PHE A 480 12.80 -10.40 -20.88
C PHE A 480 14.01 -9.54 -21.24
N TYR A 481 14.89 -10.05 -22.11
CA TYR A 481 16.15 -9.38 -22.43
C TYR A 481 15.95 -8.22 -23.41
N SER A 482 16.64 -7.11 -23.21
CA SER A 482 16.56 -5.93 -24.07
C SER A 482 17.28 -6.20 -25.40
N HIS A 483 16.70 -5.79 -26.52
CA HIS A 483 17.13 -6.24 -27.86
C HIS A 483 16.98 -5.15 -28.93
N PHE A 484 18.08 -4.84 -29.64
CA PHE A 484 18.13 -3.85 -30.71
C PHE A 484 16.96 -3.97 -31.69
N ASN A 485 16.22 -2.87 -31.87
CA ASN A 485 15.11 -2.74 -32.82
C ASN A 485 13.96 -3.75 -32.57
N ARG A 486 13.65 -4.02 -31.29
CA ARG A 486 12.46 -4.76 -30.83
C ARG A 486 11.19 -4.07 -31.35
N SER A 487 10.49 -4.70 -32.29
CA SER A 487 9.42 -4.06 -33.09
C SER A 487 8.24 -3.50 -32.28
N ASP A 488 7.80 -2.28 -32.62
CA ASP A 488 6.76 -1.45 -31.97
C ASP A 488 5.32 -2.02 -31.85
N LYS A 489 5.11 -3.31 -32.12
CA LYS A 489 3.78 -3.94 -32.25
C LYS A 489 3.76 -5.32 -31.59
N GLY A 490 4.57 -5.52 -30.56
CA GLY A 490 4.73 -6.80 -29.88
C GLY A 490 3.63 -7.07 -28.85
N LEU A 491 2.82 -8.10 -29.09
CA LEU A 491 2.17 -8.82 -28.00
C LEU A 491 3.11 -9.93 -27.53
N LEU A 492 3.46 -9.93 -26.25
CA LEU A 492 4.26 -10.94 -25.60
C LEU A 492 3.48 -11.66 -24.51
N SER A 493 3.95 -12.83 -24.14
CA SER A 493 3.45 -13.64 -23.04
C SER A 493 4.56 -14.02 -22.06
N VAL A 494 4.19 -14.56 -20.91
CA VAL A 494 5.11 -15.22 -19.97
C VAL A 494 5.88 -16.40 -20.59
N GLN A 495 5.44 -16.94 -21.73
CA GLN A 495 6.14 -18.01 -22.46
C GLN A 495 7.29 -17.49 -23.34
N ASP A 496 7.31 -16.18 -23.64
CA ASP A 496 8.34 -15.52 -24.44
C ASP A 496 9.47 -14.93 -23.58
N ALA A 497 9.51 -15.27 -22.29
CA ALA A 497 10.54 -14.85 -21.35
C ALA A 497 11.85 -15.62 -21.57
N ASN A 498 12.97 -14.90 -21.50
CA ASN A 498 14.31 -15.48 -21.67
C ASN A 498 14.76 -16.29 -20.44
N TRP A 499 14.26 -15.94 -19.25
CA TRP A 499 14.49 -16.66 -17.99
C TRP A 499 13.21 -16.64 -17.14
N LEU A 500 12.92 -17.73 -16.43
CA LEU A 500 11.73 -17.92 -15.60
C LEU A 500 12.07 -18.78 -14.37
N MET A 501 11.61 -18.36 -13.19
CA MET A 501 11.68 -19.13 -11.95
C MET A 501 10.35 -19.14 -11.19
N GLU A 502 9.86 -20.34 -10.86
CA GLU A 502 8.67 -20.54 -10.02
C GLU A 502 9.03 -20.71 -8.53
N GLY A 503 8.16 -20.25 -7.63
CA GLY A 503 8.31 -20.46 -6.19
C GLY A 503 8.00 -21.89 -5.74
N GLU A 504 8.64 -22.35 -4.66
CA GLU A 504 8.55 -23.75 -4.20
C GLU A 504 7.26 -24.06 -3.40
N GLU A 505 6.84 -23.11 -2.56
CA GLU A 505 5.90 -23.29 -1.45
C GLU A 505 4.57 -22.55 -1.68
N ASN A 506 3.43 -23.21 -1.42
CA ASN A 506 2.12 -22.57 -1.60
C ASN A 506 1.91 -21.40 -0.63
N TYR A 507 1.46 -20.27 -1.18
CA TYR A 507 1.36 -18.96 -0.51
C TYR A 507 2.72 -18.48 0.05
N ALA A 508 3.82 -18.65 -0.69
CA ALA A 508 5.13 -18.08 -0.36
C ALA A 508 5.35 -16.66 -0.92
N TRP A 509 4.63 -16.32 -2.00
CA TRP A 509 4.69 -15.02 -2.68
C TRP A 509 6.09 -14.70 -3.25
N PHE A 510 6.72 -15.68 -3.90
CA PHE A 510 8.00 -15.50 -4.60
C PHE A 510 7.87 -14.46 -5.72
N GLY A 511 8.74 -13.45 -5.72
CA GLY A 511 8.65 -12.30 -6.63
C GLY A 511 7.84 -11.12 -6.08
N PHE A 512 7.48 -11.10 -4.79
CA PHE A 512 6.77 -9.98 -4.19
C PHE A 512 7.57 -8.67 -4.26
N SER A 513 8.88 -8.76 -4.03
CA SER A 513 9.85 -7.67 -4.20
C SER A 513 11.05 -8.15 -5.02
N LEU A 514 11.66 -7.22 -5.75
CA LEU A 514 12.82 -7.44 -6.60
C LEU A 514 13.88 -6.38 -6.32
N ALA A 515 15.16 -6.74 -6.41
CA ALA A 515 16.28 -5.83 -6.49
C ALA A 515 17.42 -6.48 -7.29
N SER A 516 18.41 -5.70 -7.74
CA SER A 516 19.64 -6.20 -8.36
C SER A 516 20.86 -5.76 -7.57
N CYS A 517 22.00 -6.42 -7.76
CA CYS A 517 23.29 -6.02 -7.20
C CYS A 517 24.42 -6.31 -8.19
N GLN A 518 25.12 -5.28 -8.67
CA GLN A 518 26.28 -5.46 -9.54
C GLN A 518 27.48 -5.98 -8.74
N LEU A 519 27.94 -7.20 -9.05
CA LEU A 519 29.24 -7.72 -8.63
C LEU A 519 30.28 -7.43 -9.73
N GLU A 520 31.53 -7.87 -9.58
CA GLU A 520 32.61 -7.46 -10.51
C GLU A 520 32.46 -8.04 -11.93
N ASN A 521 31.88 -9.25 -12.06
CA ASN A 521 31.73 -9.97 -13.33
C ASN A 521 30.32 -10.57 -13.51
N MET A 522 29.32 -10.10 -12.77
CA MET A 522 27.94 -10.61 -12.82
C MET A 522 26.95 -9.66 -12.14
N THR A 523 25.71 -9.64 -12.62
CA THR A 523 24.57 -9.03 -11.93
C THR A 523 23.86 -10.09 -11.10
N LEU A 524 23.69 -9.86 -9.80
CA LEU A 524 22.92 -10.76 -8.95
C LEU A 524 21.47 -10.27 -8.84
N LEU A 525 20.52 -11.11 -9.23
CA LEU A 525 19.08 -10.84 -9.06
C LEU A 525 18.62 -11.28 -7.67
N LEU A 526 17.94 -10.39 -6.94
CA LEU A 526 17.50 -10.58 -5.56
C LEU A 526 15.98 -10.63 -5.50
N ILE A 527 15.43 -11.74 -4.97
CA ILE A 527 13.99 -12.04 -5.02
C ILE A 527 13.44 -12.25 -3.62
N GLY A 528 12.39 -11.50 -3.27
CA GLY A 528 11.65 -11.62 -2.01
C GLY A 528 10.52 -12.65 -2.08
N SER A 529 10.37 -13.41 -1.00
CA SER A 529 9.31 -14.43 -0.79
C SER A 529 8.76 -14.29 0.64
N PRO A 530 8.03 -13.20 0.95
CA PRO A 530 7.78 -12.75 2.33
C PRO A 530 6.78 -13.61 3.11
N THR A 531 6.14 -14.59 2.49
CA THR A 531 5.29 -15.57 3.19
C THR A 531 5.80 -17.01 3.13
N TRP A 532 7.03 -17.21 2.67
CA TRP A 532 7.70 -18.53 2.71
C TRP A 532 7.72 -19.10 4.14
N LYS A 533 7.46 -20.40 4.28
CA LYS A 533 7.12 -21.06 5.55
C LYS A 533 8.18 -22.06 5.96
N THR A 534 8.72 -21.91 7.16
CA THR A 534 9.62 -22.92 7.74
C THR A 534 8.83 -24.05 8.41
N CYS A 535 9.36 -25.27 8.36
CA CYS A 535 8.83 -26.44 9.08
C CYS A 535 9.49 -26.53 10.46
N SER A 536 8.85 -25.95 11.49
CA SER A 536 9.29 -26.16 12.87
C SER A 536 8.91 -27.56 13.37
N ARG A 537 9.86 -28.26 13.99
CA ARG A 537 9.64 -29.52 14.71
C ARG A 537 9.97 -29.31 16.19
N LEU A 538 8.99 -28.89 16.97
CA LEU A 538 9.05 -28.93 18.43
C LEU A 538 8.02 -29.91 19.00
N ASP A 539 8.51 -30.75 19.92
CA ASP A 539 7.78 -31.76 20.67
C ASP A 539 7.00 -32.83 19.87
N LEU A 540 6.50 -33.83 20.61
CA LEU A 540 6.07 -35.12 20.07
C LEU A 540 4.68 -35.15 19.42
N GLN A 541 4.00 -34.01 19.26
CA GLN A 541 2.72 -33.91 18.54
C GLN A 541 2.62 -32.61 17.71
N LEU A 542 2.32 -32.79 16.41
CA LEU A 542 1.98 -31.78 15.39
C LEU A 542 3.11 -30.84 14.93
N PHE A 543 3.50 -30.98 13.65
CA PHE A 543 4.33 -29.99 12.95
C PHE A 543 3.54 -28.69 12.75
N ARG A 544 4.20 -27.54 12.91
CA ARG A 544 3.63 -26.22 12.61
C ARG A 544 4.44 -25.55 11.51
N LYS A 545 3.79 -25.24 10.39
CA LYS A 545 4.35 -24.34 9.37
C LYS A 545 4.01 -22.90 9.76
N GLN A 546 5.03 -22.05 9.83
CA GLN A 546 4.88 -20.62 10.11
C GLN A 546 5.58 -19.79 9.03
N SER A 547 4.87 -18.80 8.50
CA SER A 547 5.39 -17.81 7.56
C SER A 547 6.50 -17.00 8.22
N VAL A 548 7.75 -17.15 7.76
CA VAL A 548 8.91 -16.38 8.25
C VAL A 548 9.45 -15.42 7.21
N GLY A 549 9.21 -15.71 5.92
CA GLY A 549 9.81 -15.00 4.80
C GLY A 549 11.19 -15.56 4.43
N LYS A 550 11.54 -15.46 3.14
CA LYS A 550 12.81 -15.94 2.57
C LYS A 550 13.23 -14.99 1.45
N VAL A 551 14.54 -14.79 1.30
CA VAL A 551 15.15 -14.02 0.22
C VAL A 551 16.12 -14.93 -0.53
N TYR A 552 16.08 -14.86 -1.86
CA TYR A 552 16.92 -15.66 -2.75
C TYR A 552 17.82 -14.72 -3.55
N GLY A 553 19.09 -15.12 -3.76
CA GLY A 553 19.97 -14.51 -4.75
C GLY A 553 20.15 -15.46 -5.93
N TYR A 554 19.91 -15.01 -7.16
CA TYR A 554 20.10 -15.77 -8.39
C TYR A 554 21.15 -15.14 -9.28
N ASN A 555 21.85 -15.99 -10.04
CA ASN A 555 22.80 -15.60 -11.08
C ASN A 555 22.32 -16.17 -12.43
N PRO A 556 21.37 -15.50 -13.13
CA PRO A 556 20.84 -15.99 -14.40
C PRO A 556 21.96 -16.23 -15.44
N PRO A 557 21.79 -17.18 -16.38
CA PRO A 557 20.60 -18.01 -16.60
C PRO A 557 20.44 -19.19 -15.62
N SER A 558 21.22 -19.29 -14.52
CA SER A 558 21.03 -20.33 -13.51
C SER A 558 19.60 -20.34 -12.95
N THR A 559 19.01 -21.53 -12.85
CA THR A 559 17.77 -21.81 -12.11
C THR A 559 18.02 -22.25 -10.67
N GLU A 560 19.27 -22.56 -10.32
CA GLU A 560 19.68 -22.83 -8.94
C GLU A 560 20.00 -21.51 -8.21
N PRO A 561 19.56 -21.31 -6.96
CA PRO A 561 19.86 -20.13 -6.18
C PRO A 561 21.35 -20.08 -5.79
N TRP A 562 21.98 -18.92 -5.99
CA TRP A 562 23.35 -18.63 -5.59
C TRP A 562 23.49 -18.49 -4.06
N PHE A 563 22.44 -17.98 -3.41
CA PHE A 563 22.27 -18.04 -1.95
C PHE A 563 20.80 -18.01 -1.55
N GLU A 564 20.54 -18.40 -0.30
CA GLU A 564 19.25 -18.20 0.37
C GLU A 564 19.45 -17.56 1.75
N ILE A 565 18.51 -16.69 2.15
CA ILE A 565 18.44 -16.13 3.50
C ILE A 565 17.00 -16.31 4.02
N THR A 566 16.84 -17.12 5.06
CA THR A 566 15.54 -17.44 5.66
C THR A 566 15.31 -16.64 6.94
N GLY A 567 14.11 -16.11 7.14
CA GLY A 567 13.73 -15.36 8.34
C GLY A 567 13.67 -16.21 9.61
N GLU A 568 14.05 -15.62 10.74
CA GLU A 568 13.98 -16.24 12.07
C GLU A 568 12.69 -15.91 12.85
N LYS A 569 11.89 -14.95 12.38
CA LYS A 569 10.71 -14.45 13.10
C LYS A 569 9.42 -14.94 12.48
N GLU A 570 8.63 -15.67 13.27
CA GLU A 570 7.24 -15.97 12.95
C GLU A 570 6.48 -14.70 12.54
N MET A 571 5.77 -14.78 11.42
CA MET A 571 5.02 -13.68 10.82
C MET A 571 5.82 -12.41 10.56
N GLY A 572 7.16 -12.48 10.50
CA GLY A 572 8.06 -11.32 10.37
C GLY A 572 8.18 -10.70 8.98
N ARG A 573 7.63 -11.36 7.94
CA ARG A 573 7.60 -10.89 6.54
C ARG A 573 8.98 -10.51 5.97
N MET A 574 10.01 -11.31 6.27
CA MET A 574 11.35 -11.04 5.75
C MET A 574 11.37 -11.12 4.22
N GLY A 575 11.88 -10.07 3.56
CA GLY A 575 11.88 -9.96 2.11
C GLY A 575 10.59 -9.33 1.54
N LEU A 576 9.90 -8.50 2.32
CA LEU A 576 8.81 -7.66 1.81
C LEU A 576 9.35 -6.48 0.98
N SER A 577 10.51 -5.95 1.35
CA SER A 577 11.30 -4.98 0.58
C SER A 577 12.78 -5.36 0.60
N LEU A 578 13.49 -4.96 -0.46
CA LEU A 578 14.90 -5.27 -0.72
C LEU A 578 15.57 -4.03 -1.33
N ALA A 579 16.79 -3.72 -0.91
CA ALA A 579 17.68 -2.79 -1.59
C ALA A 579 19.11 -3.35 -1.60
N SER A 580 19.91 -3.02 -2.61
CA SER A 580 21.35 -3.29 -2.61
C SER A 580 22.14 -2.01 -2.88
N GLY A 581 23.42 -1.99 -2.48
CA GLY A 581 24.26 -0.80 -2.53
C GLY A 581 25.59 -1.03 -1.81
N VAL A 582 26.27 0.05 -1.45
CA VAL A 582 27.64 0.04 -0.94
C VAL A 582 27.79 0.90 0.33
N LEU A 583 28.00 0.26 1.47
CA LEU A 583 28.10 0.90 2.79
C LEU A 583 29.52 0.83 3.37
N SER A 584 29.85 1.72 4.31
CA SER A 584 30.96 1.55 5.25
C SER A 584 30.44 0.92 6.53
N VAL A 585 30.68 -0.37 6.70
CA VAL A 585 30.33 -1.11 7.92
C VAL A 585 31.57 -1.38 8.73
N ALA A 586 31.58 -0.91 9.98
CA ALA A 586 32.74 -0.95 10.88
C ALA A 586 34.04 -0.46 10.21
N GLY A 587 33.94 0.62 9.42
CA GLY A 587 35.06 1.25 8.71
C GLY A 587 35.55 0.53 7.44
N ASN A 588 34.84 -0.51 6.98
CA ASN A 588 35.17 -1.24 5.76
C ASN A 588 34.08 -1.02 4.71
N LYS A 589 34.46 -0.67 3.47
CA LYS A 589 33.52 -0.56 2.34
C LYS A 589 33.03 -1.96 1.94
N ARG A 590 31.72 -2.17 1.87
CA ARG A 590 31.05 -3.46 1.63
C ARG A 590 29.95 -3.29 0.59
N LYS A 591 29.84 -4.21 -0.37
CA LYS A 591 28.59 -4.41 -1.12
C LYS A 591 27.59 -5.09 -0.19
N VAL A 592 26.36 -4.60 -0.11
CA VAL A 592 25.36 -5.07 0.86
C VAL A 592 24.00 -5.35 0.23
N LEU A 593 23.21 -6.15 0.93
CA LEU A 593 21.78 -6.29 0.75
C LEU A 593 21.07 -5.86 2.04
N VAL A 594 20.12 -4.93 1.95
CA VAL A 594 19.27 -4.52 3.06
C VAL A 594 17.86 -5.10 2.87
N VAL A 595 17.42 -5.90 3.83
CA VAL A 595 16.15 -6.64 3.79
C VAL A 595 15.16 -6.08 4.81
N GLY A 596 13.94 -5.77 4.35
CA GLY A 596 12.82 -5.38 5.18
C GLY A 596 12.10 -6.58 5.82
N ALA A 597 11.69 -6.40 7.08
CA ALA A 597 10.86 -7.32 7.84
C ALA A 597 9.87 -6.52 8.73
N PRO A 598 8.87 -5.84 8.13
CA PRO A 598 8.11 -4.77 8.77
C PRO A 598 7.13 -5.22 9.87
N THR A 599 6.85 -6.51 9.97
CA THR A 599 5.97 -7.09 10.99
C THR A 599 6.71 -7.80 12.10
N ALA A 600 8.05 -7.88 12.04
CA ALA A 600 8.84 -8.49 13.09
C ALA A 600 8.75 -7.72 14.41
N ASP A 601 8.55 -8.46 15.51
CA ASP A 601 8.64 -7.95 16.87
C ASP A 601 10.09 -7.61 17.23
N SER A 602 10.33 -6.41 17.78
CA SER A 602 11.65 -5.94 18.18
C SER A 602 11.76 -5.74 19.69
N SER A 603 12.91 -6.07 20.29
CA SER A 603 13.13 -6.01 21.74
C SER A 603 13.92 -4.76 22.16
N SER A 604 13.27 -3.59 22.15
CA SER A 604 13.86 -2.34 22.64
C SER A 604 13.73 -2.19 24.16
N ARG A 605 14.77 -1.65 24.83
CA ARG A 605 14.72 -1.32 26.27
C ARG A 605 14.26 0.13 26.51
N ILE A 606 12.95 0.36 26.40
CA ILE A 606 12.35 1.55 27.02
C ILE A 606 12.36 1.33 28.54
N LEU A 607 13.14 2.13 29.27
CA LEU A 607 13.07 2.20 30.74
C LEU A 607 11.61 2.45 31.14
N PHE A 608 11.15 1.73 32.17
CA PHE A 608 9.77 1.76 32.72
C PHE A 608 8.66 1.02 31.92
N MET A 609 8.96 0.23 30.87
CA MET A 609 8.00 -0.71 30.26
C MET A 609 8.58 -2.12 30.02
N SER A 610 7.71 -3.09 29.72
CA SER A 610 8.12 -4.42 29.26
C SER A 610 8.80 -4.35 27.89
N SER A 611 9.86 -5.14 27.71
CA SER A 611 10.92 -4.88 26.73
C SER A 611 10.67 -5.45 25.31
N VAL A 612 9.43 -5.37 24.80
CA VAL A 612 9.06 -5.81 23.45
C VAL A 612 8.12 -4.80 22.78
N LEU A 613 8.51 -4.31 21.60
CA LEU A 613 7.65 -3.57 20.69
C LEU A 613 7.02 -4.54 19.68
N HIS A 614 5.74 -4.84 19.89
CA HIS A 614 4.98 -5.64 18.92
C HIS A 614 4.93 -4.96 17.55
N GLN A 615 5.37 -5.70 16.54
CA GLN A 615 5.38 -5.36 15.11
C GLN A 615 5.90 -3.96 14.80
N ALA A 616 7.00 -3.55 15.44
CA ALA A 616 7.69 -2.32 15.07
C ALA A 616 8.33 -2.43 13.68
N GLY A 617 8.83 -3.61 13.32
CA GLY A 617 9.53 -3.87 12.07
C GLY A 617 11.05 -3.70 12.19
N LEU A 618 11.76 -4.38 11.29
CA LEU A 618 13.22 -4.43 11.21
C LEU A 618 13.71 -4.13 9.78
N ALA A 619 14.91 -3.56 9.69
CA ALA A 619 15.74 -3.57 8.48
C ALA A 619 17.08 -4.25 8.80
N MET A 620 17.52 -5.18 7.95
CA MET A 620 18.65 -6.08 8.20
C MET A 620 19.67 -5.99 7.08
N VAL A 621 20.92 -5.64 7.40
CA VAL A 621 22.02 -5.45 6.44
C VAL A 621 22.86 -6.72 6.37
N TYR A 622 23.03 -7.27 5.17
CA TYR A 622 23.83 -8.46 4.89
C TYR A 622 25.03 -8.14 4.01
N ASP A 623 26.17 -8.78 4.28
CA ASP A 623 27.39 -8.66 3.46
C ASP A 623 27.26 -9.47 2.16
N LEU A 624 27.32 -8.81 1.01
CA LEU A 624 27.40 -9.46 -0.31
C LEU A 624 28.85 -9.61 -0.82
N SER A 625 29.85 -9.13 -0.07
CA SER A 625 31.27 -9.25 -0.47
C SER A 625 31.75 -10.70 -0.57
N ASN A 626 31.05 -11.64 0.07
CA ASN A 626 31.17 -13.08 -0.15
C ASN A 626 29.78 -13.64 -0.50
N SER A 627 29.36 -13.41 -1.74
CA SER A 627 27.98 -13.59 -2.19
C SER A 627 27.42 -15.00 -2.02
N THR A 628 28.24 -16.05 -1.96
CA THR A 628 27.75 -17.43 -1.77
C THR A 628 27.22 -17.71 -0.36
N LYS A 629 27.51 -16.84 0.62
CA LYS A 629 27.01 -16.99 2.00
C LYS A 629 26.90 -15.63 2.70
N PRO A 630 25.85 -14.83 2.42
CA PRO A 630 25.68 -13.53 3.02
C PRO A 630 25.61 -13.61 4.55
N SER A 631 26.36 -12.74 5.24
CA SER A 631 26.38 -12.69 6.70
C SER A 631 25.68 -11.45 7.22
N LEU A 632 24.87 -11.59 8.27
CA LEU A 632 24.18 -10.45 8.89
C LEU A 632 25.21 -9.52 9.55
N LEU A 633 25.34 -8.31 9.01
CA LEU A 633 26.24 -7.28 9.50
C LEU A 633 25.58 -6.43 10.58
N SER A 634 24.37 -5.92 10.31
CA SER A 634 23.72 -4.90 11.12
C SER A 634 22.20 -5.07 11.14
N THR A 635 21.55 -4.65 12.23
CA THR A 635 20.08 -4.65 12.37
C THR A 635 19.59 -3.33 12.93
N PHE A 636 18.60 -2.75 12.26
CA PHE A 636 17.87 -1.55 12.66
C PHE A 636 16.45 -1.96 13.07
N SER A 637 15.96 -1.41 14.19
CA SER A 637 14.60 -1.63 14.71
C SER A 637 13.82 -0.33 14.79
N GLY A 638 12.54 -0.36 14.41
CA GLY A 638 11.62 0.79 14.53
C GLY A 638 11.30 1.18 15.99
N ASP A 639 10.95 2.45 16.22
CA ASP A 639 10.74 3.02 17.57
C ASP A 639 9.29 2.95 18.10
N ARG A 640 8.34 2.46 17.29
CA ARG A 640 6.91 2.45 17.63
C ARG A 640 6.26 1.09 17.31
N ARG A 641 5.36 0.63 18.19
CA ARG A 641 4.53 -0.56 17.94
C ARG A 641 3.68 -0.38 16.68
N PHE A 642 3.53 -1.43 15.89
CA PHE A 642 2.77 -1.47 14.63
C PHE A 642 3.21 -0.49 13.53
N SER A 643 4.41 0.10 13.62
CA SER A 643 4.83 1.19 12.72
C SER A 643 5.30 0.76 11.33
N ARG A 644 5.51 -0.54 11.10
CA ARG A 644 5.97 -1.12 9.83
C ARG A 644 7.32 -0.57 9.34
N PHE A 645 8.28 -0.39 10.24
CA PHE A 645 9.65 0.02 9.91
C PHE A 645 10.35 -1.03 9.04
N GLY A 646 10.94 -0.63 7.93
CA GLY A 646 11.38 -1.57 6.89
C GLY A 646 10.22 -2.07 6.03
N GLY A 647 9.14 -1.27 5.90
CA GLY A 647 8.10 -1.49 4.91
C GLY A 647 8.70 -1.35 3.52
N ASP A 648 9.24 -0.17 3.24
CA ASP A 648 10.01 0.16 2.04
C ASP A 648 11.44 0.55 2.44
N ILE A 649 12.42 0.22 1.60
CA ILE A 649 13.84 0.48 1.83
C ILE A 649 14.47 0.89 0.50
N TYR A 650 15.30 1.95 0.52
CA TYR A 650 16.10 2.40 -0.61
C TYR A 650 17.54 2.65 -0.16
N LEU A 651 18.47 2.58 -1.11
CA LEU A 651 19.87 2.94 -0.95
C LEU A 651 20.21 3.96 -2.04
N SER A 652 20.87 5.04 -1.66
CA SER A 652 21.36 6.07 -2.58
C SER A 652 22.44 6.90 -1.89
N ASP A 653 23.54 7.17 -2.57
CA ASP A 653 24.51 8.19 -2.16
C ASP A 653 23.85 9.58 -2.19
N LEU A 654 23.53 10.16 -1.02
CA LEU A 654 22.81 11.43 -0.92
C LEU A 654 23.72 12.64 -0.69
N ASP A 655 24.95 12.44 -0.20
CA ASP A 655 25.92 13.52 0.05
C ASP A 655 27.13 13.52 -0.91
N SER A 656 27.21 12.54 -1.81
CA SER A 656 28.23 12.32 -2.85
C SER A 656 29.62 11.91 -2.31
N ASP A 657 29.68 11.17 -1.19
CA ASP A 657 30.94 10.59 -0.68
C ASP A 657 31.32 9.23 -1.27
N GLY A 658 30.44 8.64 -2.10
CA GLY A 658 30.63 7.35 -2.77
C GLY A 658 30.16 6.17 -1.93
N LEU A 659 29.28 6.37 -0.95
CA LEU A 659 28.60 5.36 -0.14
C LEU A 659 27.11 5.68 -0.06
N ASP A 660 26.27 4.66 0.01
CA ASP A 660 24.81 4.87 0.02
C ASP A 660 24.26 5.18 1.42
N GLU A 661 23.38 6.18 1.54
CA GLU A 661 22.50 6.32 2.69
C GLU A 661 21.43 5.22 2.72
N ILE A 662 21.20 4.62 3.89
CA ILE A 662 20.09 3.69 4.08
C ILE A 662 18.83 4.50 4.37
N ILE A 663 17.91 4.55 3.39
CA ILE A 663 16.60 5.19 3.51
C ILE A 663 15.59 4.10 3.89
N VAL A 664 14.90 4.27 5.03
CA VAL A 664 13.93 3.29 5.53
C VAL A 664 12.58 3.95 5.81
N ALA A 665 11.51 3.40 5.24
CA ALA A 665 10.15 3.83 5.51
C ALA A 665 9.53 3.09 6.72
N SER A 666 8.61 3.77 7.39
CA SER A 666 7.75 3.21 8.44
C SER A 666 6.34 3.78 8.27
N PRO A 667 5.55 3.26 7.29
CA PRO A 667 4.32 3.91 6.83
C PRO A 667 3.24 4.10 7.90
N LEU A 668 3.16 3.20 8.88
CA LEU A 668 2.17 3.26 9.97
C LEU A 668 2.71 3.90 11.26
N ARG A 669 3.88 4.57 11.21
CA ARG A 669 4.43 5.24 12.38
C ARG A 669 3.55 6.41 12.82
N THR A 670 3.16 6.41 14.09
CA THR A 670 2.36 7.47 14.70
C THR A 670 2.94 7.86 16.06
N ASN A 671 2.63 9.07 16.55
CA ASN A 671 3.18 9.56 17.82
C ASN A 671 2.47 8.95 19.04
N GLY A 672 1.28 8.37 18.86
CA GLY A 672 0.53 7.59 19.85
C GLY A 672 -0.87 7.24 19.35
N VAL A 673 -1.53 6.24 19.95
CA VAL A 673 -2.86 5.76 19.49
C VAL A 673 -3.92 6.87 19.47
N THR A 674 -3.86 7.81 20.41
CA THR A 674 -4.74 8.99 20.45
C THR A 674 -4.50 9.98 19.30
N SER A 675 -3.31 10.02 18.70
CA SER A 675 -3.06 10.85 17.51
C SER A 675 -3.73 10.27 16.25
N ILE A 676 -3.95 8.96 16.20
CA ILE A 676 -4.69 8.28 15.11
C ILE A 676 -6.16 8.68 15.16
N LEU A 677 -6.76 8.57 16.36
CA LEU A 677 -8.14 8.99 16.66
C LEU A 677 -8.40 10.51 16.49
N SER A 678 -7.37 11.29 16.14
CA SER A 678 -7.47 12.74 15.89
C SER A 678 -6.84 13.18 14.55
N GLY A 679 -6.61 12.24 13.62
CA GLY A 679 -6.16 12.54 12.26
C GLY A 679 -4.72 13.07 12.16
N GLY A 680 -3.88 12.81 13.16
CA GLY A 680 -2.47 13.14 13.14
C GLY A 680 -1.72 12.32 12.08
N ALA A 681 -0.84 12.99 11.32
CA ALA A 681 -0.12 12.40 10.19
C ALA A 681 0.55 11.05 10.52
N ALA A 682 0.25 10.04 9.72
CA ALA A 682 0.87 8.73 9.76
C ALA A 682 2.10 8.69 8.84
N GLY A 683 3.11 7.92 9.25
CA GLY A 683 4.33 7.69 8.47
C GLY A 683 5.56 8.43 8.99
N ARG A 684 6.73 7.84 8.72
CA ARG A 684 8.04 8.48 8.82
C ARG A 684 9.00 7.79 7.85
N VAL A 685 9.89 8.57 7.23
CA VAL A 685 11.11 8.09 6.59
C VAL A 685 12.30 8.40 7.50
N TYR A 686 13.24 7.48 7.59
CA TYR A 686 14.50 7.60 8.32
C TYR A 686 15.64 7.51 7.31
N ILE A 687 16.73 8.24 7.53
CA ILE A 687 17.92 8.21 6.69
C ILE A 687 19.11 7.95 7.62
N TYR A 688 19.87 6.89 7.35
CA TYR A 688 21.06 6.49 8.11
C TYR A 688 22.30 6.62 7.25
N ASN A 689 23.30 7.38 7.71
CA ASN A 689 24.48 7.71 6.93
C ASN A 689 25.34 6.47 6.60
N GLY A 690 25.63 6.26 5.32
CA GLY A 690 26.32 5.08 4.81
C GLY A 690 27.73 4.90 5.37
N ARG A 691 28.37 6.01 5.77
CA ARG A 691 29.76 6.06 6.24
C ARG A 691 29.98 5.47 7.64
N GLN A 692 28.95 5.49 8.51
CA GLN A 692 29.08 5.24 9.95
C GLN A 692 28.27 4.04 10.47
N THR A 693 27.99 3.04 9.63
CA THR A 693 27.20 1.88 10.04
C THR A 693 28.00 0.97 10.99
N SER A 694 27.49 0.77 12.21
CA SER A 694 28.04 -0.17 13.19
C SER A 694 27.53 -1.60 12.97
N SER A 695 28.36 -2.61 13.27
CA SER A 695 27.94 -4.02 13.27
C SER A 695 27.06 -4.37 14.47
N GLY A 696 26.10 -5.27 14.29
CA GLY A 696 25.15 -5.73 15.32
C GLY A 696 23.87 -4.88 15.39
N ASN A 697 23.27 -4.78 16.58
CA ASN A 697 22.01 -4.06 16.76
C ASN A 697 22.26 -2.55 16.89
N VAL A 698 22.02 -1.80 15.81
CA VAL A 698 22.35 -0.37 15.69
C VAL A 698 21.43 0.47 16.58
N THR A 699 20.10 0.30 16.49
CA THR A 699 19.15 1.13 17.24
C THR A 699 18.81 0.58 18.63
N GLY A 700 19.19 -0.65 18.95
CA GLY A 700 18.93 -1.27 20.26
C GLY A 700 19.64 -0.62 21.45
N HIS A 701 20.68 0.17 21.19
CA HIS A 701 21.40 0.96 22.20
C HIS A 701 20.90 2.42 22.33
N CYS A 702 19.85 2.80 21.60
CA CYS A 702 19.28 4.14 21.66
C CYS A 702 18.64 4.47 23.01
N THR A 703 19.44 5.11 23.87
CA THR A 703 18.91 6.14 24.78
C THR A 703 18.67 7.43 23.99
N SER A 704 17.79 8.31 24.46
CA SER A 704 17.44 9.58 23.80
C SER A 704 18.54 10.67 23.87
N TRP A 705 19.80 10.24 23.90
CA TRP A 705 21.02 11.06 24.11
C TRP A 705 22.20 10.59 23.24
N THR A 706 21.96 9.64 22.33
CA THR A 706 22.94 9.02 21.43
C THR A 706 22.40 9.08 20.00
N SER A 707 23.28 9.13 18.99
CA SER A 707 22.93 9.33 17.58
C SER A 707 23.83 8.44 16.68
N PRO A 708 23.36 7.95 15.51
CA PRO A 708 22.03 8.15 14.92
C PRO A 708 20.96 7.29 15.59
N CYS A 709 19.90 7.92 16.09
CA CYS A 709 18.76 7.22 16.68
C CYS A 709 17.44 7.57 15.99
N PRO A 710 16.42 6.68 16.01
CA PRO A 710 15.11 6.91 15.38
C PRO A 710 14.36 8.19 15.77
N GLU A 711 14.81 8.92 16.79
CA GLU A 711 14.21 10.19 17.23
C GLU A 711 14.81 11.42 16.53
N ASP A 712 15.98 11.30 15.89
CA ASP A 712 16.64 12.39 15.14
C ASP A 712 15.85 12.79 13.89
N TRP A 713 15.63 14.10 13.69
CA TRP A 713 14.87 14.63 12.56
C TRP A 713 15.81 15.07 11.43
N VAL A 714 15.84 14.30 10.34
CA VAL A 714 16.59 14.69 9.13
C VAL A 714 15.86 15.82 8.40
N SER A 715 16.61 16.82 7.94
CA SER A 715 16.12 17.89 7.08
C SER A 715 16.55 17.59 5.65
N ILE A 716 15.60 17.51 4.71
CA ILE A 716 15.90 17.24 3.31
C ILE A 716 16.62 18.47 2.72
N CYS A 717 17.86 18.29 2.28
CA CYS A 717 18.52 19.23 1.36
C CYS A 717 18.30 18.73 -0.07
N TRP A 718 17.99 19.65 -0.99
CA TRP A 718 18.05 19.36 -2.42
C TRP A 718 19.50 19.38 -2.88
N VAL A 719 19.87 18.47 -3.78
CA VAL A 719 21.17 18.49 -4.47
C VAL A 719 20.99 19.29 -5.76
N GLU A 720 21.62 20.47 -5.84
CA GLU A 720 21.67 21.24 -7.08
C GLU A 720 22.68 20.61 -8.05
N ALA A 721 22.20 20.06 -9.16
CA ALA A 721 23.06 19.50 -10.20
C ALA A 721 23.78 20.61 -10.99
N GLY A 722 25.10 20.69 -10.87
CA GLY A 722 25.92 21.60 -11.67
C GLY A 722 25.96 21.17 -13.15
N PRO A 723 25.89 22.11 -14.12
CA PRO A 723 25.79 21.75 -15.54
C PRO A 723 27.04 21.06 -16.08
N ARG A 724 26.84 19.97 -16.84
CA ARG A 724 27.91 19.34 -17.63
C ARG A 724 28.46 20.34 -18.67
N LYS A 725 29.78 20.36 -18.86
CA LYS A 725 30.39 21.04 -20.01
C LYS A 725 30.40 20.11 -21.24
N PRO A 726 30.02 20.58 -22.43
CA PRO A 726 30.17 19.81 -23.66
C PRO A 726 31.64 19.40 -23.89
N GLY A 727 31.88 18.13 -24.22
CA GLY A 727 33.20 17.62 -24.64
C GLY A 727 34.16 17.14 -23.54
N GLY A 728 33.71 17.00 -22.28
CA GLY A 728 34.54 16.48 -21.18
C GLY A 728 34.19 15.03 -20.78
N GLY A 729 35.01 14.05 -21.18
CA GLY A 729 34.84 12.63 -20.83
C GLY A 729 35.30 12.28 -19.40
N GLY A 730 34.57 12.76 -18.38
CA GLY A 730 34.83 12.42 -16.98
C GLY A 730 33.67 12.86 -16.05
N PRO A 731 33.51 12.23 -14.87
CA PRO A 731 32.40 12.52 -13.96
C PRO A 731 32.48 13.94 -13.40
N ALA A 732 31.32 14.60 -13.26
CA ALA A 732 31.22 15.93 -12.68
C ALA A 732 31.39 15.87 -11.16
N GLY A 733 32.36 16.61 -10.60
CA GLY A 733 32.58 16.67 -9.17
C GLY A 733 31.58 17.59 -8.47
N LEU A 734 30.69 17.02 -7.64
CA LEU A 734 29.81 17.80 -6.78
C LEU A 734 30.59 18.47 -5.62
N GLN A 735 30.26 19.72 -5.29
CA GLN A 735 30.78 20.39 -4.09
C GLN A 735 29.72 20.44 -2.98
N CYS A 736 29.55 19.33 -2.28
CA CYS A 736 28.66 19.25 -1.12
C CYS A 736 29.26 20.04 0.08
N ARG A 737 28.58 21.09 0.56
CA ARG A 737 28.99 21.85 1.76
C ARG A 737 28.22 21.40 3.00
N ILE A 738 28.62 20.26 3.54
CA ILE A 738 28.07 19.70 4.79
C ILE A 738 28.53 20.56 5.99
N TYR A 739 27.58 21.12 6.74
CA TYR A 739 27.86 21.80 8.01
C TYR A 739 27.89 20.79 9.17
N ARG A 740 29.11 20.46 9.61
CA ARG A 740 29.35 19.51 10.72
C ARG A 740 28.83 20.07 12.05
N VAL A 741 27.94 19.34 12.72
CA VAL A 741 27.55 19.62 14.11
C VAL A 741 28.40 18.74 15.03
N GLU A 742 29.55 19.25 15.45
CA GLU A 742 30.36 18.60 16.49
C GLU A 742 29.76 18.88 17.87
N ALA A 743 29.19 17.85 18.49
CA ALA A 743 28.89 17.86 19.92
C ALA A 743 30.20 17.69 20.72
N GLY A 744 30.92 18.79 20.93
CA GLY A 744 32.16 18.80 21.72
C GLY A 744 31.93 18.29 23.15
N PRO A 745 32.84 17.48 23.73
CA PRO A 745 32.61 16.84 25.02
C PRO A 745 32.74 17.84 26.18
N GLN A 746 31.71 17.95 27.02
CA GLN A 746 31.83 18.51 28.36
C GLN A 746 31.50 17.43 29.40
N GLY A 747 32.55 16.97 30.09
CA GLY A 747 32.45 15.88 31.06
C GLY A 747 31.89 16.32 32.42
N CYS A 748 31.29 15.37 33.13
CA CYS A 748 30.77 15.59 34.48
C CYS A 748 31.91 15.76 35.51
N SER A 749 32.05 16.95 36.10
CA SER A 749 32.87 17.18 37.30
C SER A 749 32.00 17.59 38.49
N GLY A 750 31.38 16.60 39.14
CA GLY A 750 30.52 16.85 40.31
C GLY A 750 31.20 16.58 41.65
N ARG A 751 31.48 17.64 42.43
CA ARG A 751 31.24 17.75 43.90
C ARG A 751 31.98 18.93 44.55
N GLY A 752 31.24 19.66 45.40
CA GLY A 752 31.71 19.93 46.77
C GLY A 752 32.28 21.32 47.10
N GLY A 753 31.60 22.02 48.02
CA GLY A 753 32.27 22.79 49.08
C GLY A 753 32.62 24.24 48.82
N ALA A 754 31.71 25.17 49.16
CA ALA A 754 32.09 26.52 49.57
C ALA A 754 32.22 26.54 51.11
N GLY A 755 33.43 26.68 51.64
CA GLY A 755 33.68 26.61 53.08
C GLY A 755 35.05 27.11 53.53
N LEU A 756 35.08 28.35 54.02
CA LEU A 756 36.12 28.99 54.84
C LEU A 756 37.48 29.41 54.21
N ARG A 757 37.65 30.74 54.15
CA ARG A 757 38.86 31.56 54.48
C ARG A 757 40.12 31.46 53.60
N GLY A 758 40.64 32.65 53.24
CA GLY A 758 42.05 32.98 53.55
C GLY A 758 42.84 33.84 52.56
N HIS A 759 42.78 35.17 52.73
CA HIS A 759 43.81 36.21 52.45
C HIS A 759 44.63 36.24 51.13
N GLY A 760 44.98 37.48 50.75
CA GLY A 760 46.06 37.82 49.82
C GLY A 760 45.59 38.12 48.39
N SER A 761 45.94 39.21 47.69
CA SER A 761 46.49 40.56 47.97
C SER A 761 47.19 41.01 46.69
N GLN A 762 46.83 42.17 46.13
CA GLN A 762 47.69 42.98 45.23
C GLN A 762 48.15 42.35 43.87
N VAL A 763 48.62 43.09 42.86
CA VAL A 763 48.19 44.39 42.28
C VAL A 763 48.87 44.54 40.88
N GLU A 764 48.23 45.28 39.95
CA GLU A 764 48.82 45.91 38.74
C GLU A 764 49.41 45.09 37.55
N ALA A 765 49.60 45.81 36.43
CA ALA A 765 50.20 45.48 35.13
C ALA A 765 49.58 44.32 34.30
N GLY A 766 49.06 44.49 33.07
CA GLY A 766 48.79 45.70 32.28
C GLY A 766 49.73 45.95 31.09
N LEU A 767 49.19 45.95 29.85
CA LEU A 767 49.73 46.63 28.65
C LEU A 767 48.69 46.60 27.48
N GLN A 768 48.92 47.39 26.42
CA GLN A 768 47.97 47.69 25.32
C GLN A 768 48.45 47.20 23.92
N PRO A 769 47.59 47.24 22.86
CA PRO A 769 47.79 46.49 21.61
C PRO A 769 48.24 47.32 20.38
N ALA A 770 48.67 46.61 19.34
CA ALA A 770 48.73 47.02 17.91
C ALA A 770 48.81 45.72 17.05
N THR A 771 48.55 45.62 15.74
CA THR A 771 48.24 46.55 14.63
C THR A 771 47.16 45.94 13.69
N ALA A 772 46.77 46.64 12.60
CA ALA A 772 45.80 46.19 11.58
C ALA A 772 46.22 46.61 10.16
N TRP A 773 45.30 46.49 9.17
CA TRP A 773 45.26 47.03 7.79
C TRP A 773 45.58 46.10 6.61
N GLY A 774 44.79 46.24 5.52
CA GLY A 774 44.98 45.49 4.27
C GLY A 774 43.81 45.51 3.25
N GLU A 775 43.31 46.69 2.85
CA GLU A 775 42.45 46.85 1.64
C GLU A 775 43.08 47.85 0.66
N PRO A 776 42.93 47.63 -0.66
CA PRO A 776 42.37 48.65 -1.56
C PRO A 776 41.33 48.04 -2.55
N ALA A 777 40.13 48.59 -2.72
CA ALA A 777 39.75 49.85 -3.42
C ALA A 777 39.41 49.62 -4.91
N ALA A 778 38.55 50.47 -5.50
CA ALA A 778 37.90 50.23 -6.78
C ALA A 778 37.94 51.44 -7.74
N ASP A 779 37.79 51.15 -9.04
CA ASP A 779 37.51 52.07 -10.16
C ASP A 779 38.59 53.14 -10.49
N PRO A 780 38.51 53.83 -11.65
CA PRO A 780 37.43 53.81 -12.67
C PRO A 780 37.86 53.45 -14.11
N HIS A 781 36.92 52.94 -14.92
CA HIS A 781 36.50 53.66 -16.14
C HIS A 781 35.16 53.24 -16.78
#